data_AF-A0A923QPF1-F1
#
_entry.id   AF-A0A923QPF1-F1
#
_cell.length_a   1.000
_cell.length_b   1.000
_cell.length_c   1.000
_cell.angle_alpha   90.00
_cell.angle_beta   90.00
_cell.angle_gamma   90.00
#
_symmetry.space_group_name_H-M   'P 1'
#
loop_
_entity.id
_entity.type
_entity.pdbx_description
1 polymer ?
#
loop_
_entity_poly.entity_id
_entity_poly.type
_entity_poly.pdbx_seq_one_letter_code
_entity_poly.pdbx_strand_id
1 'polypeptide(L)'
;MRSILTFLFIFSATTFLFASPGDSIIVRSHNRVHMNYYGSFDRWAVFPPANIKSERIWLKYTLSCPDGQKCSGWDYTNQIFLQKRTGAIDSTLRQAPSFTVNGSQKDSIQFKYQPTYFFQFNSTSKKTDSIVNPVIKIVRFMNTVKPLVPTDTLLVYKAAYYKFSFDTSGQKTDSFWVQPDTTIHLIKTAYYSLYDVIDPFEIMRIITPYASDKNDKWNYEYWADITDFSSLLHDSTEIRSFYSGYSDGFSITLDFIFIEGNPAREAYKIENLWNGSYGYGNAANPINTAIVNKNIVIDDTASTVKLRFTPTGHGSDNGDNCAEFCPKFYYLKLDNNTVYTQQIWNAKCGENALYPQTGTWIYNRANWCPGSYVSAYEMEMNRYRKGKKNFLLDIDFESYALVSPGSPSYTISSQLVSYKTNLYKTDAALEEIISPNNGLAYTRQNPSCNNAMFKVKNMGTDTIKKIMFTYTIDNGTPVNYNWYGKLGFDEVAMITMPYVNWSGAKTNAVFLLNINEVNGKTDEVLYNNSRSTRFNLPVQLPLTFIVETYTNKVAENSLKITNTEGKVIIQKSYPLTSTWYRDTLVLGYGCYNLILSDSGDDGLSWWANSSTVGTGIFRLTRLSPYGILRSFNGDFGSSLRFNFMAGSPLAVDEKEFAQQISIYPNPGSTQLNVSFNDAGSGEKRITLFNLQGQLLIGHTTFNNEIILQTGALPPSVYIVVIESDGKKVMKKWVKE
;
A
#
# COMPACT_ATOMS: atom_id res chain seq x y z
N MET A 1 75.55 3.45 22.52
CA MET A 1 74.21 4.02 22.29
C MET A 1 73.69 3.54 20.94
N ARG A 2 72.65 2.70 20.93
CA ARG A 2 71.59 2.61 19.91
C ARG A 2 70.69 1.43 20.29
N SER A 3 69.51 1.77 20.81
CA SER A 3 68.41 0.85 21.10
C SER A 3 67.81 0.36 19.79
N ILE A 4 67.65 -0.95 19.64
CA ILE A 4 66.90 -1.57 18.54
C ILE A 4 65.49 -1.80 19.06
N LEU A 5 64.53 -1.00 18.57
CA LEU A 5 63.11 -1.24 18.71
C LEU A 5 62.69 -2.31 17.70
N THR A 6 62.23 -3.46 18.19
CA THR A 6 61.56 -4.47 17.37
C THR A 6 60.06 -4.12 17.28
N PHE A 7 59.62 -3.69 16.10
CA PHE A 7 58.21 -3.41 15.81
C PHE A 7 57.42 -4.71 15.69
N LEU A 8 56.41 -4.89 16.55
CA LEU A 8 55.44 -5.98 16.46
C LEU A 8 54.40 -5.61 15.39
N PHE A 9 54.35 -6.35 14.28
CA PHE A 9 53.30 -6.23 13.28
C PHE A 9 52.02 -6.91 13.80
N ILE A 10 50.99 -6.11 14.12
CA ILE A 10 49.64 -6.59 14.40
C ILE A 10 48.94 -6.79 13.04
N PHE A 11 48.73 -8.05 12.66
CA PHE A 11 47.85 -8.43 11.54
C PHE A 11 46.40 -8.15 11.96
N SER A 12 45.81 -7.09 11.40
CA SER A 12 44.36 -6.85 11.48
C SER A 12 43.65 -7.83 10.55
N ALA A 13 43.10 -8.91 11.10
CA ALA A 13 42.20 -9.79 10.37
C ALA A 13 40.86 -9.06 10.20
N THR A 14 40.61 -8.51 9.01
CA THR A 14 39.28 -8.04 8.61
C THR A 14 38.37 -9.26 8.48
N THR A 15 37.59 -9.55 9.51
CA THR A 15 36.46 -10.48 9.42
C THR A 15 35.42 -9.87 8.50
N PHE A 16 35.31 -10.38 7.27
CA PHE A 16 34.15 -10.10 6.42
C PHE A 16 32.94 -10.74 7.10
N LEU A 17 32.07 -9.93 7.68
CA LEU A 17 30.74 -10.36 8.10
C LEU A 17 29.95 -10.66 6.82
N PHE A 18 29.73 -11.94 6.53
CA PHE A 18 28.78 -12.35 5.50
C PHE A 18 27.37 -12.24 6.06
N ALA A 19 26.44 -11.75 5.26
CA ALA A 19 25.03 -11.74 5.61
C ALA A 19 24.53 -13.18 5.82
N SER A 20 23.66 -13.36 6.80
CA SER A 20 23.04 -14.64 7.17
C SER A 20 21.61 -14.73 6.62
N PRO A 21 21.05 -15.93 6.39
CA PRO A 21 19.64 -16.08 6.04
C PRO A 21 18.74 -15.32 7.03
N GLY A 22 17.80 -14.55 6.49
CA GLY A 22 16.94 -13.62 7.23
C GLY A 22 17.43 -12.17 7.26
N ASP A 23 18.68 -11.89 6.88
CA ASP A 23 19.17 -10.53 6.71
C ASP A 23 18.47 -9.82 5.54
N SER A 24 18.34 -8.50 5.63
CA SER A 24 17.63 -7.70 4.62
C SER A 24 18.58 -6.78 3.86
N ILE A 25 18.55 -6.85 2.53
CA ILE A 25 19.18 -5.88 1.64
C ILE A 25 18.11 -4.94 1.12
N ILE A 26 18.29 -3.63 1.33
CA ILE A 26 17.36 -2.60 0.87
C ILE A 26 17.96 -1.85 -0.32
N VAL A 27 17.26 -1.86 -1.45
CA VAL A 27 17.64 -1.16 -2.67
C VAL A 27 16.56 -0.12 -2.99
N ARG A 28 16.95 1.16 -3.03
CA ARG A 28 16.05 2.25 -3.41
C ARG A 28 16.22 2.60 -4.89
N SER A 29 15.16 2.51 -5.68
CA SER A 29 15.19 2.93 -7.10
C SER A 29 14.71 4.38 -7.29
N HIS A 30 13.65 4.77 -6.57
CA HIS A 30 13.08 6.11 -6.61
C HIS A 30 13.16 6.72 -5.22
N ASN A 31 13.59 7.99 -5.13
CA ASN A 31 13.64 8.74 -3.88
C ASN A 31 12.89 10.06 -4.06
N ARG A 32 11.68 10.15 -3.50
CA ARG A 32 10.76 11.30 -3.67
C ARG A 32 10.66 11.80 -5.12
N VAL A 33 10.57 10.88 -6.08
CA VAL A 33 10.46 11.25 -7.50
C VAL A 33 9.09 11.86 -7.75
N HIS A 34 9.09 13.10 -8.22
CA HIS A 34 7.89 13.89 -8.47
C HIS A 34 7.22 13.48 -9.78
N MET A 35 6.01 12.93 -9.69
CA MET A 35 5.14 12.56 -10.80
C MET A 35 4.22 13.73 -11.15
N ASN A 36 4.76 14.67 -11.92
CA ASN A 36 4.12 15.96 -12.18
C ASN A 36 3.18 15.99 -13.40
N TYR A 37 3.28 15.03 -14.29
CA TYR A 37 2.42 14.90 -15.47
C TYR A 37 2.46 13.49 -16.03
N TYR A 38 1.50 13.19 -16.91
CA TYR A 38 1.35 11.91 -17.58
C TYR A 38 2.68 11.47 -18.22
N GLY A 39 3.18 10.30 -17.86
CA GLY A 39 4.43 9.81 -18.41
C GLY A 39 5.17 8.77 -17.56
N SER A 40 6.36 8.43 -18.05
CA SER A 40 7.27 7.48 -17.42
C SER A 40 8.35 8.20 -16.63
N PHE A 41 8.54 7.77 -15.39
CA PHE A 41 9.61 8.21 -14.51
C PHE A 41 10.53 7.01 -14.30
N ASP A 42 11.58 6.92 -15.10
CA ASP A 42 12.47 5.76 -15.14
C ASP A 42 13.71 5.99 -14.27
N ARG A 43 14.11 4.98 -13.50
CA ARG A 43 15.33 5.00 -12.68
C ARG A 43 16.03 3.65 -12.73
N TRP A 44 17.35 3.69 -12.88
CA TRP A 44 18.20 2.52 -12.71
C TRP A 44 18.41 2.21 -11.23
N ALA A 45 18.36 0.94 -10.89
CA ALA A 45 18.73 0.42 -9.57
C ALA A 45 19.69 -0.75 -9.71
N VAL A 46 20.60 -0.89 -8.76
CA VAL A 46 21.53 -2.02 -8.67
C VAL A 46 21.03 -2.95 -7.57
N PHE A 47 20.44 -4.05 -7.99
CA PHE A 47 19.95 -5.14 -7.15
C PHE A 47 21.06 -6.13 -6.80
N PRO A 48 20.86 -6.99 -5.79
CA PRO A 48 21.78 -8.07 -5.49
C PRO A 48 22.10 -8.91 -6.74
N PRO A 49 23.32 -9.44 -6.88
CA PRO A 49 23.64 -10.29 -8.03
C PRO A 49 22.81 -11.59 -8.00
N ALA A 50 22.59 -12.20 -9.17
CA ALA A 50 21.68 -13.34 -9.34
C ALA A 50 22.02 -14.60 -8.51
N ASN A 51 23.24 -14.68 -7.97
CA ASN A 51 23.67 -15.77 -7.09
C ASN A 51 23.25 -15.56 -5.62
N ILE A 52 22.88 -14.34 -5.22
CA ILE A 52 22.28 -14.08 -3.90
C ILE A 52 20.80 -14.44 -4.00
N LYS A 53 20.42 -15.50 -3.29
CA LYS A 53 19.03 -15.95 -3.23
C LYS A 53 18.28 -15.19 -2.15
N SER A 54 17.02 -14.87 -2.47
CA SER A 54 16.10 -14.27 -1.53
C SER A 54 14.93 -15.20 -1.30
N GLU A 55 14.61 -15.46 -0.03
CA GLU A 55 13.38 -16.16 0.33
C GLU A 55 12.16 -15.29 0.01
N ARG A 56 12.33 -13.96 0.14
CA ARG A 56 11.27 -13.00 -0.11
C ARG A 56 11.79 -11.68 -0.64
N ILE A 57 11.02 -11.02 -1.49
CA ILE A 57 11.28 -9.67 -1.97
C ILE A 57 10.02 -8.82 -1.78
N TRP A 58 10.11 -7.81 -0.92
CA TRP A 58 9.04 -6.82 -0.73
C TRP A 58 9.33 -5.56 -1.54
N LEU A 59 8.30 -5.03 -2.19
CA LEU A 59 8.29 -3.66 -2.69
C LEU A 59 7.48 -2.79 -1.74
N LYS A 60 8.15 -1.83 -1.09
CA LYS A 60 7.51 -0.76 -0.35
C LYS A 60 7.40 0.47 -1.25
N TYR A 61 6.17 0.82 -1.57
CA TYR A 61 5.80 2.04 -2.28
C TYR A 61 5.38 3.08 -1.27
N THR A 62 6.12 4.19 -1.16
CA THR A 62 5.72 5.34 -0.35
C THR A 62 5.19 6.44 -1.26
N LEU A 63 3.88 6.73 -1.17
CA LEU A 63 3.25 7.89 -1.77
C LEU A 63 3.40 9.10 -0.85
N SER A 64 3.73 10.27 -1.39
CA SER A 64 3.72 11.52 -0.63
C SER A 64 3.29 12.70 -1.49
N CYS A 65 2.97 13.83 -0.87
CA CYS A 65 2.83 15.07 -1.64
C CYS A 65 4.22 15.61 -2.04
N PRO A 66 4.30 16.38 -3.15
CA PRO A 66 5.55 17.01 -3.57
C PRO A 66 6.03 18.06 -2.57
N ASP A 67 7.34 18.31 -2.52
CA ASP A 67 7.93 19.26 -1.58
C ASP A 67 7.33 20.66 -1.74
N GLY A 68 6.83 21.25 -0.65
CA GLY A 68 6.19 22.57 -0.66
C GLY A 68 4.84 22.63 -1.37
N GLN A 69 4.25 21.50 -1.78
CA GLN A 69 3.00 21.44 -2.53
C GLN A 69 1.97 20.53 -1.86
N LYS A 70 0.72 20.67 -2.30
CA LYS A 70 -0.36 19.75 -1.95
C LYS A 70 -0.37 18.54 -2.88
N CYS A 71 -1.00 17.46 -2.43
CA CYS A 71 -1.22 16.32 -3.30
C CYS A 71 -2.27 16.63 -4.38
N SER A 72 -2.28 15.82 -5.46
CA SER A 72 -3.35 15.91 -6.45
C SER A 72 -4.70 15.56 -5.83
N GLY A 73 -5.74 16.20 -6.35
CA GLY A 73 -7.12 15.95 -5.98
C GLY A 73 -7.76 14.78 -6.71
N TRP A 74 -7.03 14.03 -7.55
CA TRP A 74 -7.58 12.94 -8.37
C TRP A 74 -6.90 11.59 -8.09
N ASP A 75 -7.63 10.52 -8.39
CA ASP A 75 -7.28 9.11 -8.23
C ASP A 75 -6.71 8.50 -9.52
N TYR A 76 -5.45 8.78 -9.81
CA TYR A 76 -4.78 8.30 -11.00
C TYR A 76 -4.20 6.90 -10.85
N THR A 77 -4.15 6.17 -11.97
CA THR A 77 -3.40 4.92 -12.04
C THR A 77 -1.89 5.20 -12.06
N ASN A 78 -1.16 4.54 -11.16
CA ASN A 78 0.29 4.45 -11.21
C ASN A 78 0.73 2.98 -11.29
N GLN A 79 1.49 2.64 -12.32
CA GLN A 79 2.00 1.30 -12.56
C GLN A 79 3.52 1.29 -12.42
N ILE A 80 4.04 0.36 -11.64
CA ILE A 80 5.47 0.12 -11.49
C ILE A 80 5.85 -1.05 -12.38
N PHE A 81 6.81 -0.81 -13.28
CA PHE A 81 7.32 -1.82 -14.20
C PHE A 81 8.80 -2.07 -13.99
N LEU A 82 9.18 -3.34 -14.07
CA LEU A 82 10.54 -3.77 -14.34
C LEU A 82 10.76 -3.78 -15.86
N GLN A 83 11.72 -3.01 -16.36
CA GLN A 83 12.02 -2.92 -17.80
C GLN A 83 13.04 -4.00 -18.21
N LYS A 84 12.56 -5.19 -18.60
CA LYS A 84 13.45 -6.28 -19.03
C LYS A 84 13.97 -6.01 -20.44
N ARG A 85 15.28 -5.82 -20.59
CA ARG A 85 15.91 -5.74 -21.91
C ARG A 85 16.00 -7.13 -22.51
N THR A 86 15.45 -7.31 -23.71
CA THR A 86 15.40 -8.61 -24.39
C THR A 86 16.73 -9.02 -25.03
N GLY A 87 17.66 -8.07 -25.16
CA GLY A 87 18.90 -8.21 -25.93
C GLY A 87 18.72 -8.00 -27.43
N ALA A 88 17.49 -7.88 -27.92
CA ALA A 88 17.21 -7.48 -29.30
C ALA A 88 17.31 -5.95 -29.44
N ILE A 89 17.85 -5.51 -30.58
CA ILE A 89 17.91 -4.11 -30.98
C ILE A 89 16.92 -3.92 -32.13
N ASP A 90 16.07 -2.91 -32.03
CA ASP A 90 15.17 -2.48 -33.10
C ASP A 90 15.58 -1.06 -33.57
N SER A 91 14.98 -0.60 -34.66
CA SER A 91 15.37 0.65 -35.29
C SER A 91 14.20 1.40 -35.90
N THR A 92 14.22 2.73 -35.79
CA THR A 92 13.29 3.60 -36.51
C THR A 92 14.03 4.36 -37.60
N LEU A 93 13.45 4.36 -38.81
CA LEU A 93 13.95 5.17 -39.91
C LEU A 93 13.69 6.65 -39.64
N ARG A 94 14.75 7.45 -39.63
CA ARG A 94 14.72 8.90 -39.46
C ARG A 94 15.40 9.58 -40.64
N GLN A 95 15.14 10.88 -40.80
CA GLN A 95 15.74 11.70 -41.84
C GLN A 95 16.48 12.88 -41.21
N ALA A 96 17.73 13.07 -41.58
CA ALA A 96 18.56 14.19 -41.16
C ALA A 96 18.71 15.21 -42.30
N PRO A 97 18.64 16.53 -42.02
CA PRO A 97 18.75 17.57 -43.05
C PRO A 97 20.21 17.79 -43.48
N SER A 98 20.46 18.05 -44.76
CA SER A 98 21.79 18.39 -45.28
C SER A 98 22.31 19.75 -44.82
N PHE A 99 21.43 20.64 -44.33
CA PHE A 99 21.79 21.87 -43.65
C PHE A 99 20.68 22.42 -42.75
N THR A 100 21.04 23.31 -41.83
CA THR A 100 20.13 24.21 -41.10
C THR A 100 20.57 25.66 -41.27
N VAL A 101 19.60 26.58 -41.19
CA VAL A 101 19.80 28.03 -41.26
C VAL A 101 19.43 28.63 -39.92
N ASN A 102 20.40 29.19 -39.21
CA ASN A 102 20.24 29.72 -37.85
C ASN A 102 19.58 28.71 -36.89
N GLY A 103 19.90 27.42 -37.04
CA GLY A 103 19.35 26.33 -36.23
C GLY A 103 18.03 25.74 -36.74
N SER A 104 17.39 26.35 -37.74
CA SER A 104 16.11 25.88 -38.29
C SER A 104 16.28 25.21 -39.66
N GLN A 105 15.53 24.14 -39.92
CA GLN A 105 15.49 23.52 -41.25
C GLN A 105 14.76 24.42 -42.26
N LYS A 106 15.29 24.52 -43.47
CA LYS A 106 14.70 25.26 -44.60
C LYS A 106 14.81 24.41 -45.87
N ASP A 107 13.82 24.48 -46.76
CA ASP A 107 13.82 23.71 -48.02
C ASP A 107 14.87 24.20 -49.01
N SER A 108 15.20 25.49 -48.94
CA SER A 108 16.29 26.10 -49.68
C SER A 108 16.74 27.39 -49.02
N ILE A 109 17.95 27.86 -49.37
CA ILE A 109 18.40 29.21 -49.05
C ILE A 109 19.28 29.77 -50.17
N GLN A 110 19.01 31.02 -50.53
CA GLN A 110 19.81 31.83 -51.44
C GLN A 110 20.61 32.84 -50.62
N PHE A 111 21.92 32.94 -50.85
CA PHE A 111 22.80 33.77 -50.02
C PHE A 111 23.99 34.32 -50.80
N LYS A 112 24.72 35.24 -50.16
CA LYS A 112 25.97 35.82 -50.64
C LYS A 112 27.11 35.51 -49.66
N TYR A 113 28.30 35.17 -50.15
CA TYR A 113 29.46 34.91 -49.29
C TYR A 113 30.06 36.21 -48.73
N GLN A 114 29.87 37.32 -49.45
CA GLN A 114 30.35 38.65 -49.05
C GLN A 114 29.22 39.47 -48.40
N PRO A 115 29.55 40.44 -47.52
CA PRO A 115 28.57 41.32 -46.89
C PRO A 115 27.61 41.97 -47.89
N THR A 116 26.31 41.86 -47.63
CA THR A 116 25.26 42.58 -48.36
C THR A 116 24.67 43.66 -47.47
N TYR A 117 24.08 44.68 -48.08
CA TYR A 117 23.56 45.85 -47.36
C TYR A 117 22.12 46.11 -47.76
N PHE A 118 21.28 46.47 -46.79
CA PHE A 118 19.97 47.05 -47.06
C PHE A 118 20.05 48.57 -46.91
N PHE A 119 19.24 49.25 -47.70
CA PHE A 119 19.20 50.69 -47.71
C PHE A 119 18.04 51.19 -46.86
N GLN A 120 18.30 52.20 -46.04
CA GLN A 120 17.31 52.84 -45.19
C GLN A 120 17.37 54.35 -45.36
N PHE A 121 16.21 55.00 -45.44
CA PHE A 121 16.16 56.46 -45.46
C PHE A 121 16.51 57.02 -44.08
N ASN A 122 17.54 57.87 -44.02
CA ASN A 122 17.90 58.59 -42.81
C ASN A 122 17.17 59.94 -42.80
N SER A 123 16.19 60.06 -41.90
CA SER A 123 15.30 61.23 -41.82
C SER A 123 16.00 62.50 -41.35
N THR A 124 17.19 62.39 -40.72
CA THR A 124 18.02 63.49 -40.25
C THR A 124 18.94 64.02 -41.36
N SER A 125 19.66 63.13 -42.06
CA SER A 125 20.55 63.54 -43.16
C SER A 125 19.86 63.68 -44.51
N LYS A 126 18.57 63.30 -44.60
CA LYS A 126 17.75 63.28 -45.81
C LYS A 126 18.38 62.48 -46.97
N LYS A 127 19.17 61.45 -46.65
CA LYS A 127 19.89 60.60 -47.61
C LYS A 127 19.60 59.12 -47.38
N THR A 128 19.90 58.32 -48.41
CA THR A 128 19.92 56.86 -48.29
C THR A 128 21.18 56.43 -47.54
N ASP A 129 21.00 55.71 -46.44
CA ASP A 129 22.08 55.06 -45.68
C ASP A 129 22.14 53.57 -45.99
N SER A 130 23.31 52.95 -45.82
CA SER A 130 23.58 51.56 -46.14
C SER A 130 23.98 50.80 -44.89
N ILE A 131 23.08 49.92 -44.43
CA ILE A 131 23.29 49.10 -43.24
C ILE A 131 23.59 47.67 -43.66
N VAL A 132 24.64 47.07 -43.08
CA VAL A 132 25.02 45.69 -43.38
C VAL A 132 23.92 44.73 -42.90
N ASN A 133 23.59 43.74 -43.73
CA ASN A 133 22.67 42.70 -43.31
C ASN A 133 23.31 41.84 -42.20
N PRO A 134 22.48 41.33 -41.26
CA PRO A 134 22.95 40.35 -40.29
C PRO A 134 23.54 39.11 -40.96
N VAL A 135 24.55 38.53 -40.31
CA VAL A 135 25.13 37.25 -40.72
C VAL A 135 24.11 36.13 -40.53
N ILE A 136 23.98 35.29 -41.54
CA ILE A 136 23.21 34.05 -41.53
C ILE A 136 24.19 32.90 -41.34
N LYS A 137 23.96 32.06 -40.32
CA LYS A 137 24.75 30.86 -40.06
C LYS A 137 24.08 29.66 -40.73
N ILE A 138 24.77 29.04 -41.67
CA ILE A 138 24.35 27.77 -42.29
C ILE A 138 25.24 26.66 -41.75
N VAL A 139 24.67 25.69 -41.04
CA VAL A 139 25.40 24.49 -40.59
C VAL A 139 25.09 23.36 -41.57
N ARG A 140 26.09 22.70 -42.13
CA ARG A 140 25.93 21.64 -43.14
C ARG A 140 26.22 20.27 -42.55
N PHE A 141 25.50 19.26 -43.04
CA PHE A 141 25.60 17.85 -42.64
C PHE A 141 25.75 16.98 -43.90
N MET A 142 26.95 16.97 -44.47
CA MET A 142 27.19 16.31 -45.77
C MET A 142 27.67 14.86 -45.63
N ASN A 143 27.92 14.38 -44.41
CA ASN A 143 28.36 13.00 -44.17
C ASN A 143 27.15 12.07 -44.10
N THR A 144 26.95 11.25 -45.14
CA THR A 144 25.81 10.34 -45.22
C THR A 144 25.86 9.17 -44.22
N VAL A 145 27.05 8.83 -43.69
CA VAL A 145 27.24 7.79 -42.67
C VAL A 145 26.99 8.32 -41.26
N LYS A 146 27.30 9.61 -41.03
CA LYS A 146 27.05 10.32 -39.75
C LYS A 146 26.24 11.60 -40.00
N PRO A 147 24.97 11.51 -40.43
CA PRO A 147 24.24 12.65 -40.98
C PRO A 147 23.73 13.65 -39.94
N LEU A 148 23.97 13.40 -38.64
CA LEU A 148 23.71 14.34 -37.55
C LEU A 148 24.96 15.11 -37.10
N VAL A 149 26.14 14.75 -37.60
CA VAL A 149 27.40 15.43 -37.24
C VAL A 149 27.63 16.59 -38.21
N PRO A 150 27.72 17.84 -37.73
CA PRO A 150 28.07 18.98 -38.58
C PRO A 150 29.38 18.72 -39.32
N THR A 151 29.37 18.85 -40.65
CA THR A 151 30.57 18.73 -41.47
C THR A 151 31.21 20.08 -41.74
N ASP A 152 30.42 21.16 -41.75
CA ASP A 152 30.88 22.50 -42.08
C ASP A 152 29.92 23.57 -41.53
N THR A 153 30.39 24.81 -41.39
CA THR A 153 29.57 25.98 -41.03
C THR A 153 29.95 27.15 -41.93
N LEU A 154 28.97 27.65 -42.68
CA LEU A 154 29.10 28.85 -43.51
C LEU A 154 28.49 30.06 -42.79
N LEU A 155 29.22 31.17 -42.79
CA LEU A 155 28.71 32.48 -42.39
C LEU A 155 28.49 33.30 -43.66
N VAL A 156 27.23 33.61 -43.95
CA VAL A 156 26.80 34.20 -45.23
C VAL A 156 25.83 35.35 -45.00
N TYR A 157 25.50 36.09 -46.04
CA TYR A 157 24.62 37.26 -45.95
C TYR A 157 23.37 37.09 -46.82
N LYS A 158 22.30 37.79 -46.44
CA LYS A 158 21.02 37.77 -47.15
C LYS A 158 21.22 38.14 -48.63
N ALA A 159 20.54 37.43 -49.52
CA ALA A 159 20.50 37.72 -50.95
C ALA A 159 19.07 37.55 -51.50
N ALA A 160 18.90 37.72 -52.82
CA ALA A 160 17.61 37.62 -53.51
C ALA A 160 16.54 38.59 -52.94
N TYR A 161 16.93 39.87 -52.81
CA TYR A 161 16.02 40.94 -52.43
C TYR A 161 16.38 42.23 -53.16
N TYR A 162 15.41 43.14 -53.27
CA TYR A 162 15.64 44.50 -53.74
C TYR A 162 16.04 45.40 -52.57
N LYS A 163 17.14 46.13 -52.71
CA LYS A 163 17.43 47.30 -51.88
C LYS A 163 17.00 48.56 -52.64
N PHE A 164 16.35 49.50 -51.96
CA PHE A 164 15.76 50.68 -52.58
C PHE A 164 16.52 51.94 -52.21
N SER A 165 16.77 52.81 -53.18
CA SER A 165 17.23 54.18 -52.90
C SER A 165 16.03 55.08 -52.64
N PHE A 166 16.24 56.13 -51.85
CA PHE A 166 15.19 57.07 -51.44
C PHE A 166 15.55 58.50 -51.81
N ASP A 167 14.56 59.30 -52.20
CA ASP A 167 14.68 60.76 -52.33
C ASP A 167 14.68 61.47 -50.97
N THR A 168 14.78 62.81 -50.98
CA THR A 168 14.80 63.66 -49.78
C THR A 168 13.50 63.66 -48.98
N SER A 169 12.39 63.17 -49.56
CA SER A 169 11.10 62.98 -48.90
C SER A 169 10.92 61.58 -48.31
N GLY A 170 11.87 60.68 -48.54
CA GLY A 170 11.81 59.28 -48.12
C GLY A 170 11.01 58.39 -49.07
N GLN A 171 10.70 58.87 -50.29
CA GLN A 171 10.03 58.08 -51.31
C GLN A 171 11.06 57.24 -52.09
N LYS A 172 10.71 55.99 -52.42
CA LYS A 172 11.60 55.08 -53.15
C LYS A 172 11.78 55.56 -54.58
N THR A 173 13.01 55.76 -55.01
CA THR A 173 13.35 56.28 -56.36
C THR A 173 13.95 55.25 -57.29
N ASP A 174 14.66 54.25 -56.75
CA ASP A 174 15.31 53.21 -57.54
C ASP A 174 15.38 51.90 -56.75
N SER A 175 15.63 50.78 -57.44
CA SER A 175 15.79 49.47 -56.83
C SER A 175 16.97 48.72 -57.43
N PHE A 176 17.80 48.15 -56.58
CA PHE A 176 18.92 47.30 -56.98
C PHE A 176 18.66 45.88 -56.48
N TRP A 177 18.62 44.93 -57.41
CA TRP A 177 18.48 43.52 -57.07
C TRP A 177 19.81 42.94 -56.59
N VAL A 178 19.81 42.42 -55.36
CA VAL A 178 20.99 41.75 -54.79
C VAL A 178 20.99 40.29 -55.23
N GLN A 179 21.71 40.00 -56.32
CA GLN A 179 21.85 38.64 -56.85
C GLN A 179 22.55 37.70 -55.84
N PRO A 180 22.00 36.50 -55.59
CA PRO A 180 22.67 35.48 -54.77
C PRO A 180 23.88 34.91 -55.49
N ASP A 181 24.90 34.52 -54.73
CA ASP A 181 26.06 33.81 -55.28
C ASP A 181 25.72 32.35 -55.54
N THR A 182 24.86 31.76 -54.71
CA THR A 182 24.47 30.34 -54.79
C THR A 182 23.10 30.14 -54.12
N THR A 183 22.40 29.09 -54.56
CA THR A 183 21.24 28.51 -53.88
C THR A 183 21.58 27.09 -53.45
N ILE A 184 21.29 26.73 -52.21
CA ILE A 184 21.37 25.33 -51.75
C ILE A 184 19.96 24.81 -51.43
N HIS A 185 19.73 23.55 -51.75
CA HIS A 185 18.45 22.86 -51.52
C HIS A 185 18.60 21.74 -50.50
N LEU A 186 17.56 21.56 -49.69
CA LEU A 186 17.54 20.56 -48.64
C LEU A 186 17.59 19.16 -49.24
N ILE A 187 18.58 18.39 -48.81
CA ILE A 187 18.68 16.95 -49.09
C ILE A 187 18.49 16.26 -47.74
N LYS A 188 17.69 15.21 -47.72
CA LYS A 188 17.47 14.42 -46.51
C LYS A 188 18.23 13.11 -46.61
N THR A 189 19.05 12.81 -45.62
CA THR A 189 19.74 11.53 -45.50
C THR A 189 18.97 10.64 -44.53
N ALA A 190 18.60 9.45 -44.99
CA ALA A 190 17.96 8.46 -44.13
C ALA A 190 19.00 7.81 -43.19
N TYR A 191 18.64 7.66 -41.92
CA TYR A 191 19.44 6.94 -40.93
C TYR A 191 18.55 6.17 -39.98
N TYR A 192 19.10 5.14 -39.35
CA TYR A 192 18.39 4.33 -38.36
C TYR A 192 18.75 4.79 -36.96
N SER A 193 17.74 5.14 -36.17
CA SER A 193 17.89 5.34 -34.73
C SER A 193 17.66 4.00 -34.04
N LEU A 194 18.72 3.41 -33.49
CA LEU A 194 18.69 2.12 -32.79
C LEU A 194 18.18 2.30 -31.35
N TYR A 195 17.43 1.33 -30.85
CA TYR A 195 17.01 1.25 -29.45
C TYR A 195 16.82 -0.21 -29.02
N ASP A 196 17.00 -0.47 -27.73
CA ASP A 196 16.77 -1.80 -27.17
C ASP A 196 15.28 -2.13 -27.13
N VAL A 197 14.93 -3.37 -27.48
CA VAL A 197 13.58 -3.90 -27.29
C VAL A 197 13.39 -4.25 -25.83
N ILE A 198 12.44 -3.59 -25.19
CA ILE A 198 12.09 -3.74 -23.77
C ILE A 198 10.78 -4.51 -23.64
N ASP A 199 10.78 -5.51 -22.76
CA ASP A 199 9.58 -6.22 -22.31
C ASP A 199 9.24 -5.78 -20.87
N PRO A 200 8.23 -4.90 -20.67
CA PRO A 200 7.90 -4.36 -19.35
C PRO A 200 7.07 -5.35 -18.52
N PHE A 201 7.55 -5.70 -17.32
CA PHE A 201 6.83 -6.53 -16.36
C PHE A 201 6.20 -5.64 -15.28
N GLU A 202 4.87 -5.61 -15.19
CA GLU A 202 4.19 -4.88 -14.12
C GLU A 202 4.36 -5.63 -12.80
N ILE A 203 5.01 -4.99 -11.83
CA ILE A 203 5.27 -5.58 -10.51
C ILE A 203 4.30 -5.04 -9.44
N MET A 204 3.69 -3.88 -9.68
CA MET A 204 2.73 -3.26 -8.76
C MET A 204 1.86 -2.22 -9.48
N ARG A 205 0.59 -2.13 -9.10
CA ARG A 205 -0.34 -1.07 -9.53
C ARG A 205 -1.04 -0.46 -8.33
N ILE A 206 -1.03 0.86 -8.28
CA ILE A 206 -1.71 1.67 -7.28
C ILE A 206 -2.70 2.59 -8.00
N ILE A 207 -3.86 2.80 -7.38
CA ILE A 207 -4.70 3.96 -7.70
C ILE A 207 -4.45 5.00 -6.61
N THR A 208 -4.01 6.21 -6.98
CA THR A 208 -3.74 7.27 -6.00
C THR A 208 -5.03 7.64 -5.27
N PRO A 209 -4.95 8.16 -4.03
CA PRO A 209 -6.12 8.66 -3.32
C PRO A 209 -6.55 10.02 -3.85
N TYR A 210 -7.79 10.41 -3.56
CA TYR A 210 -8.19 11.81 -3.60
C TYR A 210 -7.62 12.54 -2.38
N ALA A 211 -6.61 13.38 -2.59
CA ALA A 211 -5.77 13.91 -1.51
C ALA A 211 -5.58 15.44 -1.56
N SER A 212 -6.55 16.20 -2.07
CA SER A 212 -6.42 17.67 -2.20
C SER A 212 -6.30 18.41 -0.86
N ASP A 213 -6.59 17.74 0.26
CA ASP A 213 -6.44 18.25 1.62
C ASP A 213 -5.06 17.93 2.24
N LYS A 214 -4.23 17.10 1.59
CA LYS A 214 -2.92 16.67 2.10
C LYS A 214 -1.80 17.63 1.68
N ASN A 215 -0.78 17.75 2.52
CA ASN A 215 0.40 18.62 2.30
C ASN A 215 1.70 17.79 2.24
N ASP A 216 2.82 18.47 2.00
CA ASP A 216 4.16 17.89 1.88
C ASP A 216 4.67 17.04 3.06
N LYS A 217 3.99 17.09 4.22
CA LYS A 217 4.28 16.21 5.38
C LYS A 217 3.54 14.89 5.33
N TRP A 218 2.51 14.78 4.48
CA TRP A 218 1.71 13.57 4.35
C TRP A 218 2.44 12.53 3.50
N ASN A 219 2.40 11.29 3.96
CA ASN A 219 2.78 10.12 3.20
C ASN A 219 1.93 8.91 3.57
N TYR A 220 1.90 7.93 2.68
CA TYR A 220 1.24 6.65 2.88
C TYR A 220 2.05 5.53 2.22
N GLU A 221 2.14 4.38 2.87
CA GLU A 221 2.93 3.25 2.40
C GLU A 221 2.03 2.09 1.95
N TYR A 222 2.35 1.54 0.78
CA TYR A 222 1.78 0.32 0.24
C TYR A 222 2.88 -0.72 0.12
N TRP A 223 2.53 -1.99 0.32
CA TRP A 223 3.47 -3.10 0.33
C TRP A 223 2.99 -4.19 -0.62
N ALA A 224 3.90 -4.73 -1.42
CA ALA A 224 3.63 -5.85 -2.32
C ALA A 224 4.74 -6.90 -2.22
N ASP A 225 4.36 -8.17 -2.17
CA ASP A 225 5.29 -9.28 -2.36
C ASP A 225 5.53 -9.44 -3.87
N ILE A 226 6.78 -9.25 -4.28
CA ILE A 226 7.23 -9.33 -5.68
C ILE A 226 8.26 -10.44 -5.87
N THR A 227 8.30 -11.43 -4.99
CA THR A 227 9.25 -12.56 -5.02
C THR A 227 9.20 -13.35 -6.33
N ASP A 228 8.02 -13.40 -6.96
CA ASP A 228 7.83 -14.05 -8.27
C ASP A 228 8.68 -13.44 -9.40
N PHE A 229 9.13 -12.19 -9.23
CA PHE A 229 10.00 -11.48 -10.17
C PHE A 229 11.49 -11.63 -9.84
N SER A 230 11.86 -12.46 -8.86
CA SER A 230 13.24 -12.66 -8.40
C SER A 230 14.21 -13.02 -9.53
N SER A 231 13.79 -13.79 -10.53
CA SER A 231 14.63 -14.13 -11.69
C SER A 231 14.98 -12.93 -12.58
N LEU A 232 14.34 -11.77 -12.39
CA LEU A 232 14.57 -10.53 -13.14
C LEU A 232 15.13 -9.39 -12.27
N LEU A 233 15.09 -9.52 -10.94
CA LEU A 233 15.48 -8.49 -9.97
C LEU A 233 16.92 -8.69 -9.49
N HIS A 234 17.86 -8.68 -10.43
CA HIS A 234 19.28 -8.80 -10.13
C HIS A 234 20.11 -7.80 -10.93
N ASP A 235 21.31 -7.51 -10.43
CA ASP A 235 22.26 -6.59 -11.05
C ASP A 235 21.63 -5.22 -11.39
N SER A 236 21.99 -4.61 -12.52
CA SER A 236 21.42 -3.33 -12.95
C SER A 236 20.12 -3.54 -13.70
N THR A 237 19.02 -3.07 -13.14
CA THR A 237 17.69 -3.15 -13.75
C THR A 237 17.01 -1.77 -13.71
N GLU A 238 16.36 -1.40 -14.81
CA GLU A 238 15.61 -0.15 -14.92
C GLU A 238 14.18 -0.36 -14.41
N ILE A 239 13.79 0.46 -13.44
CA ILE A 239 12.45 0.49 -12.87
C ILE A 239 11.73 1.73 -13.38
N ARG A 240 10.53 1.54 -13.91
CA ARG A 240 9.65 2.59 -14.40
C ARG A 240 8.49 2.78 -13.44
N SER A 241 8.24 4.02 -13.05
CA SER A 241 6.92 4.43 -12.58
C SER A 241 6.17 5.12 -13.71
N PHE A 242 5.07 4.51 -14.17
CA PHE A 242 4.20 5.09 -15.19
C PHE A 242 2.99 5.75 -14.52
N TYR A 243 2.92 7.07 -14.57
CA TYR A 243 1.85 7.86 -13.98
C TYR A 243 0.85 8.26 -15.06
N SER A 244 -0.42 7.86 -14.89
CA SER A 244 -1.50 8.15 -15.82
C SER A 244 -2.30 9.41 -15.44
N GLY A 245 -1.67 10.37 -14.78
CA GLY A 245 -2.33 11.60 -14.31
C GLY A 245 -2.01 12.82 -15.15
N TYR A 246 -3.02 13.63 -15.45
CA TYR A 246 -2.89 14.85 -16.26
C TYR A 246 -2.78 16.13 -15.41
N SER A 247 -2.58 15.97 -14.11
CA SER A 247 -2.29 17.06 -13.19
C SER A 247 -1.09 16.74 -12.32
N ASP A 248 -0.40 17.79 -11.91
CA ASP A 248 0.65 17.73 -10.91
C ASP A 248 0.11 17.19 -9.56
N GLY A 249 0.97 16.55 -8.76
CA GLY A 249 0.66 16.43 -7.33
C GLY A 249 1.05 15.15 -6.58
N PHE A 250 1.88 14.22 -7.07
CA PHE A 250 2.35 13.12 -6.22
C PHE A 250 3.85 12.87 -6.37
N SER A 251 4.50 12.48 -5.27
CA SER A 251 5.88 11.99 -5.29
C SER A 251 5.94 10.57 -4.75
N ILE A 252 6.90 9.77 -5.25
CA ILE A 252 7.06 8.37 -4.86
C ILE A 252 8.46 8.05 -4.38
N THR A 253 8.54 7.13 -3.42
CA THR A 253 9.77 6.43 -3.06
C THR A 253 9.53 4.94 -3.19
N LEU A 254 10.44 4.22 -3.85
CA LEU A 254 10.36 2.78 -4.07
C LEU A 254 11.55 2.10 -3.41
N ASP A 255 11.30 1.35 -2.34
CA ASP A 255 12.28 0.55 -1.63
C ASP A 255 12.02 -0.94 -1.89
N PHE A 256 12.99 -1.64 -2.46
CA PHE A 256 12.99 -3.09 -2.68
C PHE A 256 13.75 -3.73 -1.53
N ILE A 257 13.12 -4.66 -0.81
CA ILE A 257 13.66 -5.26 0.40
C ILE A 257 13.79 -6.77 0.15
N PHE A 258 15.03 -7.21 -0.04
CA PHE A 258 15.39 -8.61 -0.29
C PHE A 258 15.70 -9.26 1.04
N ILE A 259 14.96 -10.30 1.42
CA ILE A 259 15.24 -11.13 2.59
C ILE A 259 16.08 -12.31 2.13
N GLU A 260 17.35 -12.35 2.52
CA GLU A 260 18.29 -13.38 2.10
C GLU A 260 17.85 -14.77 2.59
N GLY A 261 17.92 -15.77 1.72
CA GLY A 261 17.49 -17.12 2.04
C GLY A 261 17.10 -17.91 0.79
N ASN A 262 16.82 -19.21 0.98
CA ASN A 262 16.33 -20.05 -0.10
C ASN A 262 14.80 -19.99 -0.13
N PRO A 263 14.16 -19.56 -1.24
CA PRO A 263 12.71 -19.57 -1.34
C PRO A 263 12.20 -21.01 -1.33
N ALA A 264 11.01 -21.23 -0.73
CA ALA A 264 10.38 -22.55 -0.75
C ALA A 264 10.24 -23.10 -2.18
N ARG A 265 9.81 -22.24 -3.11
CA ARG A 265 9.82 -22.50 -4.54
C ARG A 265 10.63 -21.43 -5.26
N GLU A 266 11.72 -21.81 -5.93
CA GLU A 266 12.48 -20.88 -6.76
C GLU A 266 11.70 -20.55 -8.04
N ALA A 267 11.25 -19.29 -8.18
CA ALA A 267 10.74 -18.73 -9.42
C ALA A 267 11.91 -18.51 -10.39
N TYR A 268 12.09 -19.41 -11.36
CA TYR A 268 13.24 -19.36 -12.26
C TYR A 268 12.88 -18.78 -13.64
N LYS A 269 11.59 -18.73 -13.96
CA LYS A 269 11.10 -18.22 -15.25
C LYS A 269 9.79 -17.49 -15.04
N ILE A 270 9.72 -16.29 -15.58
CA ILE A 270 8.50 -15.49 -15.66
C ILE A 270 8.33 -14.94 -17.07
N GLU A 271 7.10 -15.05 -17.59
CA GLU A 271 6.76 -14.66 -18.95
C GLU A 271 5.49 -13.82 -18.97
N ASN A 272 5.53 -12.71 -19.71
CA ASN A 272 4.36 -11.89 -19.96
C ASN A 272 3.38 -12.61 -20.91
N LEU A 273 2.09 -12.60 -20.58
CA LEU A 273 1.04 -13.10 -21.44
C LEU A 273 0.35 -11.93 -22.16
N TRP A 274 -0.75 -11.43 -21.62
CA TRP A 274 -1.52 -10.30 -22.11
C TRP A 274 -1.29 -9.08 -21.23
N ASN A 275 -0.86 -7.97 -21.85
CA ASN A 275 -0.62 -6.71 -21.17
C ASN A 275 -1.13 -5.57 -22.04
N GLY A 276 -1.70 -4.52 -21.44
CA GLY A 276 -2.16 -3.32 -22.15
C GLY A 276 -3.53 -2.85 -21.70
N SER A 277 -4.05 -1.83 -22.38
CA SER A 277 -5.41 -1.34 -22.18
C SER A 277 -6.25 -1.64 -23.43
N TYR A 278 -7.40 -2.28 -23.22
CA TYR A 278 -8.25 -2.79 -24.28
C TYR A 278 -9.66 -2.23 -24.12
N GLY A 279 -10.23 -1.71 -25.22
CA GLY A 279 -11.61 -1.24 -25.23
C GLY A 279 -12.60 -2.37 -24.93
N TYR A 280 -13.67 -2.04 -24.23
CA TYR A 280 -14.72 -2.99 -23.83
C TYR A 280 -16.08 -2.55 -24.40
N GLY A 281 -17.00 -3.46 -24.70
CA GLY A 281 -18.33 -3.09 -25.17
C GLY A 281 -18.46 -2.71 -26.67
N ASN A 282 -17.37 -2.67 -27.44
CA ASN A 282 -17.46 -2.48 -28.89
C ASN A 282 -17.77 -3.83 -29.59
N ALA A 283 -19.02 -4.01 -30.04
CA ALA A 283 -19.44 -5.26 -30.69
C ALA A 283 -18.68 -5.59 -31.99
N ALA A 284 -18.16 -4.58 -32.70
CA ALA A 284 -17.36 -4.78 -33.91
C ALA A 284 -15.89 -5.13 -33.62
N ASN A 285 -15.41 -4.82 -32.41
CA ASN A 285 -14.07 -5.14 -31.93
C ASN A 285 -14.12 -5.52 -30.44
N PRO A 286 -14.67 -6.69 -30.09
CA PRO A 286 -14.85 -7.08 -28.70
C PRO A 286 -13.50 -7.39 -28.06
N ILE A 287 -13.37 -7.17 -26.75
CA ILE A 287 -12.09 -7.36 -26.03
C ILE A 287 -11.45 -8.73 -26.27
N ASN A 288 -12.26 -9.79 -26.42
CA ASN A 288 -11.82 -11.17 -26.60
C ASN A 288 -11.19 -11.44 -27.98
N THR A 289 -11.29 -10.51 -28.97
CA THR A 289 -10.50 -10.60 -30.22
C THR A 289 -9.10 -10.03 -30.07
N ALA A 290 -8.86 -9.18 -29.07
CA ALA A 290 -7.53 -8.63 -28.77
C ALA A 290 -6.75 -9.51 -27.78
N ILE A 291 -7.44 -10.12 -26.82
CA ILE A 291 -6.87 -11.08 -25.86
C ILE A 291 -6.92 -12.47 -26.48
N VAL A 292 -6.02 -12.72 -27.44
CA VAL A 292 -5.98 -14.00 -28.16
C VAL A 292 -5.35 -15.10 -27.31
N ASN A 293 -5.87 -16.31 -27.41
CA ASN A 293 -5.30 -17.47 -26.73
C ASN A 293 -3.79 -17.66 -27.01
N LYS A 294 -3.08 -18.26 -26.04
CA LYS A 294 -1.65 -18.53 -26.12
C LYS A 294 -1.38 -20.01 -25.93
N ASN A 295 -0.58 -20.60 -26.83
CA ASN A 295 -0.10 -21.96 -26.64
C ASN A 295 1.01 -21.98 -25.61
N ILE A 296 0.80 -22.65 -24.48
CA ILE A 296 1.74 -22.70 -23.36
C ILE A 296 2.45 -24.05 -23.36
N VAL A 297 3.78 -24.00 -23.30
CA VAL A 297 4.64 -25.17 -23.14
C VAL A 297 5.41 -25.05 -21.83
N ILE A 298 5.12 -25.95 -20.90
CA ILE A 298 5.78 -26.05 -19.61
C ILE A 298 6.99 -26.98 -19.75
N ASP A 299 8.17 -26.44 -19.47
CA ASP A 299 9.43 -27.19 -19.55
C ASP A 299 9.60 -28.18 -18.37
N ASP A 300 10.57 -29.09 -18.50
CA ASP A 300 10.78 -30.18 -17.54
C ASP A 300 11.33 -29.71 -16.17
N THR A 301 11.87 -28.49 -16.10
CA THR A 301 12.35 -27.88 -14.86
C THR A 301 11.19 -27.42 -13.97
N ALA A 302 10.04 -27.09 -14.57
CA ALA A 302 8.88 -26.58 -13.86
C ALA A 302 8.15 -27.71 -13.10
N SER A 303 8.19 -27.63 -11.78
CA SER A 303 7.35 -28.47 -10.90
C SER A 303 5.93 -27.88 -10.81
N THR A 304 5.84 -26.57 -10.60
CA THR A 304 4.57 -25.84 -10.49
C THR A 304 4.56 -24.57 -11.30
N VAL A 305 3.38 -24.12 -11.69
CA VAL A 305 3.18 -22.90 -12.49
C VAL A 305 2.03 -22.10 -11.90
N LYS A 306 2.20 -20.78 -11.81
CA LYS A 306 1.17 -19.83 -11.33
C LYS A 306 0.86 -18.80 -12.40
N LEU A 307 -0.42 -18.52 -12.59
CA LEU A 307 -0.88 -17.40 -13.41
C LEU A 307 -1.19 -16.22 -12.48
N ARG A 308 -0.58 -15.07 -12.74
CA ARG A 308 -0.93 -13.78 -12.13
C ARG A 308 -1.72 -12.96 -13.16
N PHE A 309 -2.88 -12.43 -12.78
CA PHE A 309 -3.70 -11.58 -13.65
C PHE A 309 -4.26 -10.37 -12.90
N THR A 310 -3.93 -9.17 -13.36
CA THR A 310 -4.30 -7.89 -12.74
C THR A 310 -5.16 -7.04 -13.67
N PRO A 311 -6.47 -7.33 -13.79
CA PRO A 311 -7.40 -6.50 -14.55
C PRO A 311 -7.89 -5.32 -13.69
N THR A 312 -8.05 -4.14 -14.29
CA THR A 312 -8.79 -3.00 -13.72
C THR A 312 -9.67 -2.37 -14.79
N GLY A 313 -10.95 -2.19 -14.49
CA GLY A 313 -11.89 -1.51 -15.40
C GLY A 313 -11.84 0.01 -15.24
N HIS A 314 -11.90 0.74 -16.35
CA HIS A 314 -11.81 2.21 -16.42
C HIS A 314 -12.84 2.77 -17.39
N GLY A 315 -13.24 4.02 -17.16
CA GLY A 315 -14.24 4.71 -17.95
C GLY A 315 -15.66 4.25 -17.64
N SER A 316 -16.63 5.01 -18.14
CA SER A 316 -18.06 4.72 -17.97
C SER A 316 -18.80 4.84 -19.31
N ASP A 317 -19.94 4.19 -19.39
CA ASP A 317 -21.02 4.44 -20.35
C ASP A 317 -22.28 4.90 -19.58
N ASN A 318 -23.36 5.29 -20.28
CA ASN A 318 -24.62 5.68 -19.62
C ASN A 318 -25.59 4.51 -19.40
N GLY A 319 -25.20 3.28 -19.74
CA GLY A 319 -25.94 2.07 -19.46
C GLY A 319 -25.60 1.48 -18.09
N ASP A 320 -24.65 0.54 -18.10
CA ASP A 320 -24.27 -0.23 -16.90
C ASP A 320 -23.17 0.46 -16.08
N ASN A 321 -22.70 1.65 -16.52
CA ASN A 321 -21.51 2.34 -16.03
C ASN A 321 -20.24 1.49 -16.18
N CYS A 322 -20.19 0.67 -17.23
CA CYS A 322 -19.01 -0.10 -17.55
C CYS A 322 -17.91 0.82 -18.06
N ALA A 323 -16.63 0.58 -17.78
CA ALA A 323 -16.08 -0.60 -17.10
C ALA A 323 -15.63 -0.31 -15.66
N GLU A 324 -15.67 0.93 -15.18
CA GLU A 324 -15.21 1.30 -13.84
C GLU A 324 -16.19 0.84 -12.75
N PHE A 325 -17.49 1.10 -12.93
CA PHE A 325 -18.51 0.91 -11.89
C PHE A 325 -19.45 -0.28 -12.16
N CYS A 326 -19.15 -1.09 -13.16
CA CYS A 326 -19.90 -2.30 -13.45
C CYS A 326 -19.09 -3.56 -13.09
N PRO A 327 -19.65 -4.49 -12.31
CA PRO A 327 -19.01 -5.78 -12.08
C PRO A 327 -19.17 -6.69 -13.30
N LYS A 328 -18.07 -7.27 -13.77
CA LYS A 328 -18.05 -8.24 -14.89
C LYS A 328 -17.19 -9.45 -14.57
N PHE A 329 -17.45 -10.58 -15.21
CA PHE A 329 -16.64 -11.79 -15.05
C PHE A 329 -15.55 -11.90 -16.12
N TYR A 330 -14.45 -12.57 -15.77
CA TYR A 330 -13.60 -13.25 -16.74
C TYR A 330 -13.58 -14.76 -16.47
N TYR A 331 -13.27 -15.51 -17.53
CA TYR A 331 -13.22 -16.96 -17.57
C TYR A 331 -11.81 -17.39 -18.00
N LEU A 332 -11.11 -18.11 -17.12
CA LEU A 332 -9.86 -18.76 -17.46
C LEU A 332 -10.18 -20.07 -18.19
N LYS A 333 -9.65 -20.23 -19.41
CA LYS A 333 -9.88 -21.42 -20.23
C LYS A 333 -8.58 -22.18 -20.51
N LEU A 334 -8.66 -23.50 -20.43
CA LEU A 334 -7.62 -24.43 -20.87
C LEU A 334 -8.20 -25.34 -21.95
N ASP A 335 -7.56 -25.38 -23.13
CA ASP A 335 -8.03 -26.14 -24.28
C ASP A 335 -9.51 -25.86 -24.58
N ASN A 336 -9.89 -24.58 -24.59
CA ASN A 336 -11.25 -24.05 -24.79
C ASN A 336 -12.27 -24.39 -23.69
N ASN A 337 -11.87 -25.04 -22.59
CA ASN A 337 -12.76 -25.33 -21.46
C ASN A 337 -12.53 -24.34 -20.32
N THR A 338 -13.58 -23.68 -19.84
CA THR A 338 -13.51 -22.83 -18.64
C THR A 338 -13.17 -23.68 -17.41
N VAL A 339 -12.07 -23.33 -16.73
CA VAL A 339 -11.61 -24.02 -15.50
C VAL A 339 -11.73 -23.14 -14.25
N TYR A 340 -11.86 -21.83 -14.43
CA TYR A 340 -12.01 -20.86 -13.35
C TYR A 340 -12.80 -19.64 -13.84
N THR A 341 -13.64 -19.10 -12.95
CA THR A 341 -14.47 -17.91 -13.19
C THR A 341 -14.22 -16.94 -12.06
N GLN A 342 -13.98 -15.67 -12.41
CA GLN A 342 -13.68 -14.63 -11.43
C GLN A 342 -14.43 -13.35 -11.78
N GLN A 343 -15.07 -12.75 -10.78
CA GLN A 343 -15.66 -11.42 -10.90
C GLN A 343 -14.58 -10.36 -10.71
N ILE A 344 -14.48 -9.41 -11.63
CA ILE A 344 -13.59 -8.26 -11.58
C ILE A 344 -14.29 -7.15 -10.78
N TRP A 345 -14.19 -7.22 -9.45
CA TRP A 345 -14.87 -6.29 -8.57
C TRP A 345 -14.18 -6.16 -7.21
N ASN A 346 -14.12 -4.94 -6.69
CA ASN A 346 -13.71 -4.67 -5.32
C ASN A 346 -14.87 -3.99 -4.58
N ALA A 347 -15.53 -4.76 -3.71
CA ALA A 347 -16.71 -4.35 -2.94
C ALA A 347 -16.38 -3.70 -1.59
N LYS A 348 -15.12 -3.31 -1.35
CA LYS A 348 -14.63 -2.86 -0.03
C LYS A 348 -14.05 -1.45 -0.05
N CYS A 349 -14.46 -0.61 -0.99
CA CYS A 349 -13.90 0.74 -1.09
C CYS A 349 -14.27 1.61 0.11
N GLY A 350 -15.50 1.49 0.64
CA GLY A 350 -15.92 2.15 1.90
C GLY A 350 -15.15 1.70 3.16
N GLU A 351 -14.43 0.57 3.09
CA GLU A 351 -13.58 0.06 4.18
C GLU A 351 -12.10 0.48 4.05
N ASN A 352 -11.73 1.29 3.05
CA ASN A 352 -10.33 1.66 2.80
C ASN A 352 -9.67 2.24 4.07
N ALA A 353 -8.47 1.75 4.40
CA ALA A 353 -7.68 2.21 5.55
C ALA A 353 -7.23 3.67 5.40
N LEU A 354 -7.06 4.16 4.16
CA LEU A 354 -6.85 5.57 3.87
C LEU A 354 -8.19 6.28 3.72
N TYR A 355 -8.70 6.81 4.84
CA TYR A 355 -9.94 7.57 4.92
C TYR A 355 -9.83 8.73 5.92
N PRO A 356 -10.69 9.76 5.79
CA PRO A 356 -11.46 10.08 4.59
C PRO A 356 -10.56 10.52 3.43
N GLN A 357 -11.12 10.51 2.22
CA GLN A 357 -10.49 11.11 1.03
C GLN A 357 -11.37 12.23 0.47
N THR A 358 -10.79 13.17 -0.26
CA THR A 358 -11.49 14.37 -0.74
C THR A 358 -12.37 14.15 -1.98
N GLY A 359 -12.58 12.89 -2.37
CA GLY A 359 -13.25 12.50 -3.61
C GLY A 359 -14.25 11.38 -3.42
N THR A 360 -14.67 10.73 -4.51
CA THR A 360 -15.71 9.70 -4.47
C THR A 360 -15.19 8.32 -4.05
N TRP A 361 -14.34 8.27 -3.02
CA TRP A 361 -13.56 7.08 -2.64
C TRP A 361 -14.37 5.85 -2.20
N ILE A 362 -15.64 6.05 -1.80
CA ILE A 362 -16.50 5.00 -1.25
C ILE A 362 -17.07 4.03 -2.29
N TYR A 363 -17.25 4.46 -3.55
CA TYR A 363 -17.87 3.61 -4.55
C TYR A 363 -17.03 2.37 -4.86
N ASN A 364 -17.67 1.24 -5.08
CA ASN A 364 -17.00 0.02 -5.46
C ASN A 364 -16.66 0.06 -6.96
N ARG A 365 -15.46 -0.44 -7.34
CA ARG A 365 -14.99 -0.42 -8.74
C ARG A 365 -14.50 -1.79 -9.18
N ALA A 366 -14.33 -1.94 -10.49
CA ALA A 366 -13.84 -3.15 -11.14
C ALA A 366 -12.38 -3.48 -10.77
N ASN A 367 -12.22 -4.17 -9.62
CA ASN A 367 -10.99 -4.68 -9.01
C ASN A 367 -10.03 -3.62 -8.43
N TRP A 368 -10.50 -2.41 -8.14
CA TRP A 368 -9.66 -1.38 -7.50
C TRP A 368 -10.49 -0.46 -6.60
N CYS A 369 -9.80 0.33 -5.77
CA CYS A 369 -10.38 1.42 -5.00
C CYS A 369 -9.38 2.60 -5.00
N PRO A 370 -9.86 3.86 -5.00
CA PRO A 370 -8.99 5.03 -4.86
C PRO A 370 -8.14 4.95 -3.59
N GLY A 371 -6.85 5.23 -3.70
CA GLY A 371 -5.91 5.17 -2.58
C GLY A 371 -5.56 3.75 -2.12
N SER A 372 -5.63 2.75 -3.00
CA SER A 372 -5.35 1.35 -2.68
C SER A 372 -4.43 0.68 -3.70
N TYR A 373 -3.77 -0.40 -3.24
CA TYR A 373 -3.08 -1.35 -4.09
C TYR A 373 -4.07 -2.26 -4.82
N VAL A 374 -3.81 -2.48 -6.11
CA VAL A 374 -4.58 -3.38 -6.96
C VAL A 374 -3.99 -4.78 -6.85
N SER A 375 -4.73 -5.68 -6.21
CA SER A 375 -4.32 -7.08 -6.07
C SER A 375 -4.44 -7.84 -7.40
N ALA A 376 -3.42 -8.63 -7.72
CA ALA A 376 -3.50 -9.62 -8.79
C ALA A 376 -4.40 -10.79 -8.34
N TYR A 377 -5.18 -11.34 -9.27
CA TYR A 377 -5.76 -12.66 -9.10
C TYR A 377 -4.67 -13.70 -9.40
N GLU A 378 -4.37 -14.56 -8.43
CA GLU A 378 -3.33 -15.58 -8.53
C GLU A 378 -3.94 -16.98 -8.59
N MET A 379 -3.57 -17.76 -9.61
CA MET A 379 -4.11 -19.11 -9.85
C MET A 379 -2.97 -20.14 -9.96
N GLU A 380 -2.96 -21.12 -9.07
CA GLU A 380 -2.06 -22.28 -9.13
C GLU A 380 -2.50 -23.23 -10.26
N MET A 381 -1.86 -23.09 -11.43
CA MET A 381 -2.25 -23.74 -12.67
C MET A 381 -2.16 -25.26 -12.63
N ASN A 382 -1.34 -25.81 -11.74
CA ASN A 382 -1.21 -27.26 -11.52
C ASN A 382 -2.55 -27.93 -11.16
N ARG A 383 -3.44 -27.23 -10.45
CA ARG A 383 -4.77 -27.74 -10.08
C ARG A 383 -5.69 -27.93 -11.29
N TYR A 384 -5.47 -27.15 -12.35
CA TYR A 384 -6.33 -27.12 -13.54
C TYR A 384 -5.74 -27.92 -14.71
N ARG A 385 -4.42 -27.86 -14.93
CA ARG A 385 -3.76 -28.52 -16.07
C ARG A 385 -3.67 -30.04 -15.96
N LYS A 386 -3.92 -30.62 -14.78
CA LYS A 386 -3.92 -32.08 -14.53
C LYS A 386 -2.69 -32.81 -15.11
N GLY A 387 -1.51 -32.21 -14.98
CA GLY A 387 -0.24 -32.75 -15.47
C GLY A 387 0.11 -32.46 -16.94
N LYS A 388 -0.79 -31.86 -17.74
CA LYS A 388 -0.47 -31.43 -19.11
C LYS A 388 0.69 -30.44 -19.13
N LYS A 389 1.60 -30.63 -20.09
CA LYS A 389 2.73 -29.74 -20.38
C LYS A 389 2.50 -28.82 -21.57
N ASN A 390 1.64 -29.21 -22.50
CA ASN A 390 1.20 -28.38 -23.60
C ASN A 390 -0.31 -28.18 -23.52
N PHE A 391 -0.77 -26.93 -23.56
CA PHE A 391 -2.19 -26.59 -23.54
C PHE A 391 -2.40 -25.18 -24.09
N LEU A 392 -3.60 -24.95 -24.62
CA LEU A 392 -4.05 -23.63 -25.03
C LEU A 392 -4.58 -22.89 -23.80
N LEU A 393 -3.98 -21.74 -23.47
CA LEU A 393 -4.40 -20.89 -22.36
C LEU A 393 -5.12 -19.65 -22.89
N ASP A 394 -6.25 -19.33 -22.29
CA ASP A 394 -7.07 -18.20 -22.72
C ASP A 394 -7.77 -17.52 -21.52
N ILE A 395 -8.01 -16.21 -21.66
CA ILE A 395 -8.82 -15.40 -20.73
C ILE A 395 -9.91 -14.74 -21.55
N ASP A 396 -11.15 -15.12 -21.27
CA ASP A 396 -12.33 -14.62 -21.95
C ASP A 396 -13.11 -13.71 -20.99
N PHE A 397 -13.42 -12.49 -21.41
CA PHE A 397 -14.26 -11.58 -20.64
C PHE A 397 -15.73 -11.82 -20.97
N GLU A 398 -16.60 -11.61 -19.98
CA GLU A 398 -18.04 -11.54 -20.19
C GLU A 398 -18.37 -10.62 -21.39
N SER A 399 -19.25 -11.08 -22.28
CA SER A 399 -19.67 -10.27 -23.42
C SER A 399 -20.46 -9.04 -22.95
N TYR A 400 -20.14 -7.89 -23.53
CA TYR A 400 -20.83 -6.65 -23.28
C TYR A 400 -20.93 -5.85 -24.56
N ALA A 401 -22.03 -5.10 -24.72
CA ALA A 401 -22.27 -4.22 -25.86
C ALA A 401 -22.71 -2.84 -25.33
N LEU A 402 -22.02 -1.80 -25.78
CA LEU A 402 -22.34 -0.42 -25.43
C LEU A 402 -23.74 -0.05 -25.90
N VAL A 403 -24.53 0.53 -24.99
CA VAL A 403 -25.87 1.04 -25.28
C VAL A 403 -25.87 2.55 -25.58
N SER A 404 -24.77 3.25 -25.29
CA SER A 404 -24.57 4.68 -25.54
C SER A 404 -23.10 5.01 -25.80
N PRO A 405 -22.76 6.23 -26.25
CA PRO A 405 -21.37 6.68 -26.33
C PRO A 405 -20.65 6.54 -24.98
N GLY A 406 -19.41 6.05 -25.01
CA GLY A 406 -18.56 5.82 -23.85
C GLY A 406 -17.19 5.31 -24.31
N SER A 407 -16.22 5.25 -23.40
CA SER A 407 -14.90 4.66 -23.69
C SER A 407 -14.44 3.71 -22.58
N PRO A 408 -15.26 2.71 -22.21
CA PRO A 408 -14.86 1.70 -21.25
C PRO A 408 -13.65 0.91 -21.73
N SER A 409 -12.77 0.58 -20.80
CA SER A 409 -11.61 -0.24 -21.08
C SER A 409 -11.20 -1.08 -19.88
N TYR A 410 -10.52 -2.19 -20.13
CA TYR A 410 -9.78 -2.92 -19.11
C TYR A 410 -8.28 -2.75 -19.34
N THR A 411 -7.60 -2.25 -18.33
CA THR A 411 -6.13 -2.32 -18.27
C THR A 411 -5.74 -3.63 -17.61
N ILE A 412 -5.02 -4.47 -18.32
CA ILE A 412 -4.64 -5.82 -17.88
C ILE A 412 -3.12 -5.95 -17.81
N SER A 413 -2.67 -6.72 -16.83
CA SER A 413 -1.33 -7.29 -16.84
C SER A 413 -1.40 -8.76 -16.46
N SER A 414 -0.64 -9.62 -17.14
CA SER A 414 -0.57 -11.04 -16.80
C SER A 414 0.81 -11.62 -16.98
N GLN A 415 1.17 -12.48 -16.03
CA GLN A 415 2.41 -13.22 -16.01
C GLN A 415 2.16 -14.70 -15.72
N LEU A 416 2.90 -15.56 -16.42
CA LEU A 416 3.03 -16.96 -16.08
C LEU A 416 4.37 -17.17 -15.36
N VAL A 417 4.32 -17.64 -14.12
CA VAL A 417 5.50 -17.88 -13.28
C VAL A 417 5.72 -19.38 -13.17
N SER A 418 6.89 -19.86 -13.54
CA SER A 418 7.29 -21.26 -13.40
C SER A 418 8.28 -21.42 -12.25
N TYR A 419 8.03 -22.44 -11.43
CA TYR A 419 8.80 -22.72 -10.24
C TYR A 419 9.45 -24.09 -10.29
N LYS A 420 10.64 -24.17 -9.71
CA LYS A 420 11.28 -25.46 -9.41
C LYS A 420 10.53 -26.20 -8.29
N THR A 421 10.95 -27.43 -8.02
CA THR A 421 10.42 -28.25 -6.93
C THR A 421 10.50 -27.51 -5.59
N ASN A 422 9.47 -27.70 -4.74
CA ASN A 422 9.48 -27.14 -3.39
C ASN A 422 10.63 -27.76 -2.58
N LEU A 423 11.40 -26.90 -1.91
CA LEU A 423 12.54 -27.28 -1.11
C LEU A 423 12.14 -27.87 0.25
N TYR A 424 11.01 -27.42 0.80
CA TYR A 424 10.60 -27.74 2.18
C TYR A 424 9.32 -28.58 2.22
N LYS A 425 9.26 -29.48 3.20
CA LYS A 425 8.08 -30.31 3.51
C LYS A 425 7.26 -29.70 4.63
N THR A 426 7.89 -29.34 5.74
CA THR A 426 7.28 -28.72 6.93
C THR A 426 7.84 -27.29 7.05
N ASP A 427 7.07 -26.32 6.57
CA ASP A 427 7.43 -24.89 6.59
C ASP A 427 6.16 -24.03 6.75
N ALA A 428 6.06 -23.28 7.85
CA ALA A 428 4.99 -22.32 8.11
C ALA A 428 5.56 -20.91 8.24
N ALA A 429 5.13 -19.98 7.38
CA ALA A 429 5.63 -18.60 7.40
C ALA A 429 4.63 -17.64 8.07
N LEU A 430 5.13 -16.76 8.94
CA LEU A 430 4.37 -15.61 9.46
C LEU A 430 4.31 -14.48 8.41
N GLU A 431 3.18 -14.38 7.72
CA GLU A 431 2.99 -13.44 6.61
C GLU A 431 2.73 -12.01 7.10
N GLU A 432 1.83 -11.82 8.06
CA GLU A 432 1.39 -10.49 8.51
C GLU A 432 0.86 -10.57 9.94
N ILE A 433 1.07 -9.51 10.72
CA ILE A 433 0.32 -9.27 11.96
C ILE A 433 -0.65 -8.13 11.66
N ILE A 434 -1.95 -8.42 11.67
CA ILE A 434 -3.02 -7.47 11.36
C ILE A 434 -3.35 -6.64 12.61
N SER A 435 -3.47 -7.31 13.76
CA SER A 435 -3.59 -6.68 15.06
C SER A 435 -2.81 -7.49 16.09
N PRO A 436 -2.07 -6.86 17.01
CA PRO A 436 -1.92 -5.42 17.18
C PRO A 436 -0.89 -4.85 16.18
N ASN A 437 -1.20 -3.74 15.49
CA ASN A 437 -0.30 -3.15 14.48
C ASN A 437 -0.56 -1.65 14.26
N ASN A 438 0.48 -0.82 14.33
CA ASN A 438 0.45 0.61 14.01
C ASN A 438 0.57 0.92 12.50
N GLY A 439 0.75 -0.10 11.65
CA GLY A 439 0.86 0.06 10.20
C GLY A 439 -0.38 0.70 9.58
N LEU A 440 -0.17 1.60 8.62
CA LEU A 440 -1.21 2.42 8.02
C LEU A 440 -2.32 1.62 7.31
N ALA A 441 -2.01 0.40 6.86
CA ALA A 441 -2.97 -0.51 6.24
C ALA A 441 -3.98 -1.12 7.24
N TYR A 442 -3.68 -1.07 8.55
CA TYR A 442 -4.47 -1.74 9.60
C TYR A 442 -5.09 -0.77 10.60
N THR A 443 -5.12 0.52 10.28
CA THR A 443 -5.67 1.60 11.14
C THR A 443 -7.16 1.42 11.42
N ARG A 444 -7.91 0.75 10.53
CA ARG A 444 -9.33 0.43 10.74
C ARG A 444 -9.56 -0.63 11.84
N GLN A 445 -8.54 -1.45 12.12
CA GLN A 445 -8.60 -2.52 13.12
C GLN A 445 -7.83 -2.17 14.40
N ASN A 446 -6.97 -1.15 14.36
CA ASN A 446 -6.05 -0.78 15.43
C ASN A 446 -6.24 0.66 15.92
N PRO A 447 -5.91 0.98 17.18
CA PRO A 447 -5.37 0.08 18.21
C PRO A 447 -6.40 -0.99 18.62
N SER A 448 -5.95 -2.17 18.99
CA SER A 448 -6.80 -3.27 19.48
C SER A 448 -6.31 -3.70 20.86
N CYS A 449 -7.24 -4.06 21.75
CA CYS A 449 -6.93 -4.74 23.01
C CYS A 449 -7.81 -5.96 23.23
N ASN A 450 -8.33 -6.52 22.15
CA ASN A 450 -9.06 -7.78 22.21
C ASN A 450 -8.16 -8.92 21.73
N ASN A 451 -8.32 -9.32 20.47
CA ASN A 451 -7.63 -10.44 19.86
C ASN A 451 -6.37 -9.97 19.11
N ALA A 452 -5.36 -10.83 19.05
CA ALA A 452 -4.36 -10.73 18.00
C ALA A 452 -4.86 -11.43 16.74
N MET A 453 -4.68 -10.81 15.58
CA MET A 453 -5.02 -11.35 14.28
C MET A 453 -3.77 -11.33 13.40
N PHE A 454 -3.48 -12.44 12.74
CA PHE A 454 -2.29 -12.58 11.91
C PHE A 454 -2.54 -13.59 10.79
N LYS A 455 -1.73 -13.52 9.73
CA LYS A 455 -1.77 -14.45 8.60
C LYS A 455 -0.59 -15.41 8.67
N VAL A 456 -0.87 -16.67 8.39
CA VAL A 456 0.14 -17.73 8.29
C VAL A 456 -0.02 -18.42 6.95
N LYS A 457 1.08 -18.68 6.26
CA LYS A 457 1.11 -19.40 5.00
C LYS A 457 1.83 -20.73 5.16
N ASN A 458 1.29 -21.78 4.56
CA ASN A 458 2.02 -23.04 4.44
C ASN A 458 2.93 -22.98 3.21
N MET A 459 4.23 -22.92 3.47
CA MET A 459 5.26 -22.88 2.44
C MET A 459 5.80 -24.29 2.13
N GLY A 460 5.52 -25.27 3.00
CA GLY A 460 5.91 -26.68 2.84
C GLY A 460 4.87 -27.55 2.12
N THR A 461 5.30 -28.68 1.59
CA THR A 461 4.38 -29.62 0.91
C THR A 461 3.43 -30.37 1.83
N ASP A 462 3.78 -30.54 3.11
CA ASP A 462 2.96 -31.26 4.08
C ASP A 462 1.78 -30.39 4.51
N THR A 463 0.58 -30.97 4.60
CA THR A 463 -0.58 -30.25 5.13
C THR A 463 -0.40 -29.95 6.62
N ILE A 464 -0.48 -28.67 6.99
CA ILE A 464 -0.40 -28.25 8.39
C ILE A 464 -1.75 -28.48 9.07
N LYS A 465 -1.72 -29.17 10.21
CA LYS A 465 -2.87 -29.47 11.05
C LYS A 465 -2.81 -28.81 12.42
N LYS A 466 -1.59 -28.51 12.88
CA LYS A 466 -1.32 -27.87 14.17
C LYS A 466 -0.12 -26.94 14.06
N ILE A 467 -0.21 -25.77 14.67
CA ILE A 467 0.93 -24.86 14.87
C ILE A 467 0.99 -24.46 16.35
N MET A 468 2.16 -24.56 16.95
CA MET A 468 2.47 -24.02 18.27
C MET A 468 3.08 -22.64 18.08
N PHE A 469 2.43 -21.60 18.62
CA PHE A 469 2.95 -20.24 18.63
C PHE A 469 3.38 -19.83 20.03
N THR A 470 4.32 -18.90 20.10
CA THR A 470 4.66 -18.15 21.31
C THR A 470 4.64 -16.67 20.99
N TYR A 471 3.97 -15.86 21.82
CA TYR A 471 4.03 -14.41 21.72
C TYR A 471 4.63 -13.76 22.97
N THR A 472 5.22 -12.57 22.79
CA THR A 472 5.69 -11.70 23.88
C THR A 472 5.29 -10.25 23.61
N ILE A 473 5.06 -9.48 24.68
CA ILE A 473 4.87 -8.03 24.62
C ILE A 473 6.01 -7.36 25.39
N ASP A 474 6.74 -6.43 24.76
CA ASP A 474 7.87 -5.70 25.36
C ASP A 474 8.90 -6.59 26.08
N ASN A 475 9.20 -7.77 25.50
CA ASN A 475 10.07 -8.80 26.09
C ASN A 475 9.59 -9.35 27.45
N GLY A 476 8.28 -9.26 27.72
CA GLY A 476 7.64 -9.87 28.88
C GLY A 476 7.59 -11.40 28.80
N THR A 477 6.87 -12.00 29.74
CA THR A 477 6.75 -13.46 29.82
C THR A 477 6.14 -14.05 28.54
N PRO A 478 6.81 -15.01 27.89
CA PRO A 478 6.27 -15.68 26.71
C PRO A 478 4.98 -16.44 27.01
N VAL A 479 3.99 -16.34 26.12
CA VAL A 479 2.71 -17.02 26.24
C VAL A 479 2.49 -17.90 25.01
N ASN A 480 2.14 -19.17 25.25
CA ASN A 480 1.92 -20.15 24.20
C ASN A 480 0.47 -20.16 23.71
N TYR A 481 0.29 -20.36 22.42
CA TYR A 481 -1.01 -20.52 21.78
C TYR A 481 -0.96 -21.64 20.74
N ASN A 482 -1.93 -22.54 20.79
CA ASN A 482 -2.01 -23.68 19.89
C ASN A 482 -3.12 -23.45 18.89
N TRP A 483 -2.76 -23.43 17.61
CA TRP A 483 -3.73 -23.42 16.53
C TRP A 483 -3.92 -24.83 15.97
N TYR A 484 -5.16 -25.16 15.64
CA TYR A 484 -5.53 -26.41 14.96
C TYR A 484 -6.37 -26.08 13.74
N GLY A 485 -6.14 -26.79 12.64
CA GLY A 485 -6.86 -26.55 11.40
C GLY A 485 -6.43 -27.50 10.28
N LYS A 486 -6.60 -27.06 9.04
CA LYS A 486 -6.09 -27.74 7.84
C LYS A 486 -5.62 -26.66 6.88
N LEU A 487 -4.32 -26.57 6.67
CA LEU A 487 -3.70 -25.61 5.75
C LEU A 487 -2.85 -26.38 4.74
N GLY A 488 -3.35 -26.51 3.51
CA GLY A 488 -2.64 -27.13 2.40
C GLY A 488 -1.49 -26.28 1.89
N PHE A 489 -0.67 -26.86 1.01
CA PHE A 489 0.44 -26.14 0.39
C PHE A 489 -0.03 -24.83 -0.30
N ASP A 490 0.72 -23.75 -0.08
CA ASP A 490 0.51 -22.41 -0.60
C ASP A 490 -0.78 -21.72 -0.12
N GLU A 491 -1.54 -22.37 0.78
CA GLU A 491 -2.72 -21.78 1.40
C GLU A 491 -2.33 -20.85 2.55
N VAL A 492 -3.15 -19.80 2.74
CA VAL A 492 -3.01 -18.81 3.81
C VAL A 492 -4.19 -18.92 4.77
N ALA A 493 -3.91 -19.01 6.07
CA ALA A 493 -4.90 -18.91 7.13
C ALA A 493 -4.83 -17.55 7.82
N MET A 494 -5.98 -16.90 8.01
CA MET A 494 -6.13 -15.81 8.96
C MET A 494 -6.48 -16.40 10.33
N ILE A 495 -5.58 -16.22 11.30
CA ILE A 495 -5.71 -16.76 12.65
C ILE A 495 -6.08 -15.62 13.61
N THR A 496 -7.09 -15.86 14.43
CA THR A 496 -7.51 -14.97 15.52
C THR A 496 -7.19 -15.63 16.84
N MET A 497 -6.23 -15.08 17.58
CA MET A 497 -5.88 -15.49 18.94
C MET A 497 -6.81 -14.77 19.93
N PRO A 498 -7.73 -15.49 20.61
CA PRO A 498 -8.87 -14.91 21.32
C PRO A 498 -8.52 -14.25 22.66
N TYR A 499 -7.34 -14.50 23.21
CA TYR A 499 -6.91 -13.87 24.45
C TYR A 499 -5.44 -13.49 24.34
N VAL A 500 -5.19 -12.19 24.43
CA VAL A 500 -3.85 -11.63 24.55
C VAL A 500 -3.77 -10.90 25.87
N ASN A 501 -2.81 -11.28 26.70
CA ASN A 501 -2.55 -10.57 27.94
C ASN A 501 -1.81 -9.26 27.65
N TRP A 502 -2.55 -8.15 27.59
CA TRP A 502 -2.03 -6.81 27.36
C TRP A 502 -1.39 -6.15 28.60
N SER A 503 -1.35 -6.83 29.74
CA SER A 503 -0.85 -6.27 31.00
C SER A 503 0.60 -5.82 30.88
N GLY A 504 0.89 -4.58 31.28
CA GLY A 504 2.25 -4.04 31.29
C GLY A 504 2.77 -3.54 29.94
N ALA A 505 1.97 -3.60 28.87
CA ALA A 505 2.33 -3.02 27.57
C ALA A 505 2.52 -1.50 27.69
N LYS A 506 3.64 -1.00 27.18
CA LYS A 506 3.95 0.43 27.17
C LYS A 506 3.34 1.12 25.94
N THR A 507 3.44 2.45 25.89
CA THR A 507 3.18 3.18 24.63
C THR A 507 4.15 2.73 23.56
N ASN A 508 3.66 2.51 22.33
CA ASN A 508 4.44 2.01 21.20
C ASN A 508 5.14 0.66 21.49
N ALA A 509 4.47 -0.22 22.24
CA ALA A 509 4.92 -1.55 22.61
C ALA A 509 5.21 -2.43 21.39
N VAL A 510 6.06 -3.43 21.58
CA VAL A 510 6.39 -4.43 20.56
C VAL A 510 5.63 -5.72 20.85
N PHE A 511 4.83 -6.17 19.89
CA PHE A 511 4.25 -7.50 19.87
C PHE A 511 5.13 -8.38 18.98
N LEU A 512 5.72 -9.43 19.55
CA LEU A 512 6.55 -10.41 18.84
C LEU A 512 5.81 -11.74 18.85
N LEU A 513 5.66 -12.35 17.68
CA LEU A 513 5.03 -13.65 17.49
C LEU A 513 6.06 -14.60 16.86
N ASN A 514 6.12 -15.82 17.37
CA ASN A 514 6.99 -16.89 16.88
C ASN A 514 6.20 -18.16 16.61
N ILE A 515 6.62 -18.90 15.59
CA ILE A 515 6.25 -20.31 15.35
C ILE A 515 7.32 -21.18 16.01
N ASN A 516 6.88 -22.12 16.85
CA ASN A 516 7.77 -23.01 17.61
C ASN A 516 7.76 -24.42 17.04
N GLU A 517 6.59 -24.92 16.67
CA GLU A 517 6.42 -26.25 16.08
C GLU A 517 5.29 -26.26 15.06
N VAL A 518 5.48 -27.03 14.00
CA VAL A 518 4.49 -27.30 12.96
C VAL A 518 4.24 -28.80 12.92
N ASN A 519 2.98 -29.21 13.10
CA ASN A 519 2.60 -30.62 13.24
C ASN A 519 3.39 -31.40 14.31
N GLY A 520 3.87 -30.73 15.36
CA GLY A 520 4.70 -31.32 16.42
C GLY A 520 6.15 -31.61 15.98
N LYS A 521 6.61 -31.02 14.88
CA LYS A 521 8.00 -31.06 14.41
C LYS A 521 8.59 -29.64 14.40
N THR A 522 9.92 -29.57 14.41
CA THR A 522 10.63 -28.32 14.12
C THR A 522 10.37 -27.89 12.69
N ASP A 523 10.16 -26.59 12.50
CA ASP A 523 9.98 -26.00 11.17
C ASP A 523 11.31 -25.95 10.42
N GLU A 524 11.30 -26.22 9.10
CA GLU A 524 12.54 -26.32 8.31
C GLU A 524 13.17 -24.95 8.01
N VAL A 525 12.36 -23.89 7.99
CA VAL A 525 12.81 -22.51 7.79
C VAL A 525 12.59 -21.76 9.09
N LEU A 526 13.65 -21.26 9.72
CA LEU A 526 13.56 -20.64 11.05
C LEU A 526 13.40 -19.11 11.00
N TYR A 527 13.89 -18.46 9.95
CA TYR A 527 13.92 -17.00 9.88
C TYR A 527 12.57 -16.40 9.46
N ASN A 528 11.66 -17.17 8.86
CA ASN A 528 10.28 -16.79 8.56
C ASN A 528 9.29 -17.16 9.69
N ASN A 529 9.77 -17.74 10.80
CA ASN A 529 8.97 -18.11 11.96
C ASN A 529 8.70 -16.95 12.91
N SER A 530 9.38 -15.83 12.76
CA SER A 530 9.31 -14.70 13.67
C SER A 530 8.83 -13.44 12.97
N ARG A 531 7.85 -12.75 13.57
CA ARG A 531 7.39 -11.44 13.09
C ARG A 531 7.06 -10.55 14.28
N SER A 532 7.38 -9.28 14.17
CA SER A 532 7.02 -8.29 15.18
C SER A 532 6.37 -7.06 14.58
N THR A 533 5.50 -6.43 15.39
CA THR A 533 4.86 -5.16 15.08
C THR A 533 4.92 -4.24 16.28
N ARG A 534 4.97 -2.94 16.00
CA ARG A 534 4.71 -1.93 17.03
C ARG A 534 3.22 -1.67 17.12
N PHE A 535 2.73 -1.43 18.32
CA PHE A 535 1.32 -1.12 18.56
C PHE A 535 1.12 -0.14 19.71
N ASN A 536 -0.04 0.51 19.72
CA ASN A 536 -0.52 1.28 20.86
C ASN A 536 -1.72 0.58 21.49
N LEU A 537 -1.88 0.73 22.81
CA LEU A 537 -3.11 0.33 23.47
C LEU A 537 -4.25 1.29 23.10
N PRO A 538 -5.49 0.80 23.02
CA PRO A 538 -6.67 1.64 22.89
C PRO A 538 -6.79 2.67 24.00
N VAL A 539 -7.48 3.76 23.71
CA VAL A 539 -7.73 4.82 24.69
C VAL A 539 -8.62 4.30 25.81
N GLN A 540 -8.47 4.90 26.99
CA GLN A 540 -9.26 4.58 28.17
C GLN A 540 -10.46 5.52 28.26
N LEU A 541 -11.64 4.96 28.52
CA LEU A 541 -12.88 5.68 28.77
C LEU A 541 -13.39 5.38 30.17
N PRO A 542 -14.17 6.31 30.79
CA PRO A 542 -14.83 6.02 32.06
C PRO A 542 -15.81 4.85 31.91
N LEU A 543 -16.15 4.19 33.02
CA LEU A 543 -17.15 3.11 33.03
C LEU A 543 -18.54 3.58 32.58
N THR A 544 -18.82 4.87 32.80
CA THR A 544 -20.09 5.49 32.42
C THR A 544 -19.83 6.67 31.49
N PHE A 545 -20.41 6.63 30.29
CA PHE A 545 -20.38 7.71 29.30
C PHE A 545 -21.61 7.67 28.41
N ILE A 546 -21.82 8.71 27.61
CA ILE A 546 -22.93 8.79 26.65
C ILE A 546 -22.36 8.58 25.24
N VAL A 547 -23.01 7.72 24.47
CA VAL A 547 -22.87 7.69 23.02
C VAL A 547 -23.92 8.62 22.42
N GLU A 548 -23.48 9.66 21.73
CA GLU A 548 -24.37 10.60 21.06
C GLU A 548 -24.25 10.44 19.55
N THR A 549 -25.39 10.12 18.92
CA THR A 549 -25.52 10.02 17.48
C THR A 549 -26.61 10.99 17.02
N TYR A 550 -26.25 11.98 16.20
CA TYR A 550 -27.21 12.71 15.39
C TYR A 550 -27.25 12.05 14.01
N THR A 551 -28.37 11.42 13.67
CA THR A 551 -28.54 10.79 12.36
C THR A 551 -28.62 11.83 11.25
N ASN A 552 -28.22 11.42 10.05
CA ASN A 552 -28.30 12.26 8.86
C ASN A 552 -29.74 12.20 8.27
N LYS A 553 -29.96 12.62 7.02
CA LYS A 553 -31.29 12.64 6.37
C LYS A 553 -31.77 11.27 5.87
N VAL A 554 -30.99 10.21 6.06
CA VAL A 554 -31.31 8.84 5.62
C VAL A 554 -31.15 7.87 6.79
N ALA A 555 -31.96 6.81 6.83
CA ALA A 555 -32.02 5.88 7.94
C ALA A 555 -31.18 4.63 7.67
N GLU A 556 -29.85 4.77 7.73
CA GLU A 556 -28.90 3.71 7.31
C GLU A 556 -27.90 3.33 8.41
N ASN A 557 -27.94 4.00 9.56
CA ASN A 557 -26.93 3.83 10.60
C ASN A 557 -27.34 2.83 11.69
N SER A 558 -26.37 2.04 12.15
CA SER A 558 -26.52 1.13 13.29
C SER A 558 -25.28 1.08 14.17
N LEU A 559 -25.47 0.89 15.47
CA LEU A 559 -24.40 0.81 16.47
C LEU A 559 -24.34 -0.58 17.07
N LYS A 560 -23.14 -1.15 17.15
CA LYS A 560 -22.85 -2.38 17.89
C LYS A 560 -21.65 -2.18 18.80
N ILE A 561 -21.78 -2.63 20.05
CA ILE A 561 -20.68 -2.68 21.02
C ILE A 561 -20.56 -4.10 21.56
N THR A 562 -19.36 -4.68 21.49
CA THR A 562 -19.04 -6.01 22.03
C THR A 562 -17.89 -5.95 23.03
N ASN A 563 -17.88 -6.86 24.01
CA ASN A 563 -16.72 -7.07 24.88
C ASN A 563 -15.68 -8.00 24.23
N THR A 564 -14.64 -8.37 24.98
CA THR A 564 -13.57 -9.26 24.51
C THR A 564 -14.03 -10.65 24.10
N GLU A 565 -15.03 -11.20 24.81
CA GLU A 565 -15.62 -12.52 24.55
C GLU A 565 -16.56 -12.52 23.33
N GLY A 566 -16.74 -11.37 22.66
CA GLY A 566 -17.69 -11.21 21.57
C GLY A 566 -19.14 -11.05 22.03
N LYS A 567 -19.40 -10.97 23.34
CA LYS A 567 -20.73 -10.71 23.88
C LYS A 567 -21.17 -9.31 23.47
N VAL A 568 -22.35 -9.25 22.84
CA VAL A 568 -23.00 -7.98 22.49
C VAL A 568 -23.48 -7.30 23.76
N ILE A 569 -23.00 -6.08 23.99
CA ILE A 569 -23.42 -5.21 25.09
C ILE A 569 -24.57 -4.34 24.63
N ILE A 570 -24.42 -3.74 23.44
CA ILE A 570 -25.46 -2.98 22.77
C ILE A 570 -25.48 -3.33 21.29
N GLN A 571 -26.68 -3.41 20.74
CA GLN A 571 -26.93 -3.43 19.32
C GLN A 571 -28.20 -2.62 19.04
N LYS A 572 -28.07 -1.56 18.25
CA LYS A 572 -29.15 -0.62 17.94
C LYS A 572 -29.13 -0.25 16.46
N SER A 573 -30.31 -0.06 15.89
CA SER A 573 -30.51 0.66 14.63
C SER A 573 -31.03 2.06 14.92
N TYR A 574 -30.74 3.02 14.06
CA TYR A 574 -31.23 4.39 14.16
C TYR A 574 -32.23 4.71 13.03
N PRO A 575 -33.52 4.34 13.19
CA PRO A 575 -34.50 4.42 12.10
C PRO A 575 -35.04 5.83 11.81
N LEU A 576 -34.85 6.79 12.73
CA LEU A 576 -35.28 8.17 12.53
C LEU A 576 -34.13 9.01 11.98
N THR A 577 -34.43 9.83 10.98
CA THR A 577 -33.50 10.75 10.33
C THR A 577 -33.41 12.08 11.10
N SER A 578 -32.30 12.81 10.98
CA SER A 578 -32.11 14.14 11.58
C SER A 578 -32.49 14.19 13.07
N THR A 579 -32.17 13.12 13.79
CA THR A 579 -32.63 12.88 15.16
C THR A 579 -31.44 12.63 16.09
N TRP A 580 -31.49 13.20 17.29
CA TRP A 580 -30.52 12.91 18.34
C TRP A 580 -30.89 11.63 19.09
N TYR A 581 -29.98 10.67 19.08
CA TYR A 581 -29.94 9.53 19.97
C TYR A 581 -28.85 9.77 21.02
N ARG A 582 -29.20 9.58 22.29
CA ARG A 582 -28.27 9.71 23.43
C ARG A 582 -28.39 8.48 24.31
N ASP A 583 -27.39 7.63 24.24
CA ASP A 583 -27.37 6.35 24.91
C ASP A 583 -26.36 6.39 26.06
N THR A 584 -26.84 6.42 27.30
CA THR A 584 -25.96 6.28 28.47
C THR A 584 -25.51 4.83 28.58
N LEU A 585 -24.21 4.60 28.47
CA LEU A 585 -23.58 3.31 28.65
C LEU A 585 -23.04 3.20 30.06
N VAL A 586 -23.28 2.05 30.69
CA VAL A 586 -22.62 1.62 31.92
C VAL A 586 -21.94 0.30 31.61
N LEU A 587 -20.60 0.32 31.62
CA LEU A 587 -19.76 -0.81 31.26
C LEU A 587 -19.02 -1.34 32.49
N GLY A 588 -18.61 -2.61 32.43
CA GLY A 588 -17.63 -3.16 33.35
C GLY A 588 -16.21 -2.76 32.94
N TYR A 589 -15.23 -3.10 33.78
CA TYR A 589 -13.83 -3.00 33.38
C TYR A 589 -13.54 -3.97 32.24
N GLY A 590 -12.82 -3.52 31.22
CA GLY A 590 -12.36 -4.40 30.14
C GLY A 590 -12.22 -3.71 28.80
N CYS A 591 -11.97 -4.51 27.77
CA CYS A 591 -11.83 -4.05 26.40
C CYS A 591 -13.13 -4.21 25.62
N TYR A 592 -13.45 -3.17 24.85
CA TYR A 592 -14.68 -3.09 24.07
C TYR A 592 -14.38 -2.67 22.64
N ASN A 593 -15.12 -3.25 21.70
CA ASN A 593 -15.13 -2.88 20.30
C ASN A 593 -16.46 -2.18 19.99
N LEU A 594 -16.38 -0.94 19.51
CA LEU A 594 -17.52 -0.18 19.00
C LEU A 594 -17.45 -0.17 17.47
N ILE A 595 -18.58 -0.46 16.83
CA ILE A 595 -18.78 -0.38 15.40
C ILE A 595 -20.03 0.46 15.15
N LEU A 596 -19.86 1.60 14.48
CA LEU A 596 -20.94 2.31 13.83
C LEU A 596 -20.92 1.90 12.35
N SER A 597 -21.99 1.28 11.88
CA SER A 597 -22.13 0.82 10.51
C SER A 597 -23.13 1.69 9.76
N ASP A 598 -22.90 1.85 8.46
CA ASP A 598 -23.77 2.54 7.54
C ASP A 598 -24.04 1.64 6.33
N SER A 599 -25.32 1.38 6.02
CA SER A 599 -25.69 0.48 4.91
C SER A 599 -25.65 1.14 3.53
N GLY A 600 -25.55 2.48 3.47
CA GLY A 600 -25.40 3.25 2.22
C GLY A 600 -23.95 3.41 1.77
N ASP A 601 -22.99 2.99 2.61
CA ASP A 601 -21.53 3.14 2.44
C ASP A 601 -21.04 4.60 2.37
N ASP A 602 -21.88 5.59 2.75
CA ASP A 602 -21.55 7.02 2.75
C ASP A 602 -21.41 7.62 4.17
N GLY A 603 -21.66 6.79 5.19
CA GLY A 603 -21.42 7.13 6.58
C GLY A 603 -22.45 8.11 7.14
N LEU A 604 -22.02 8.99 8.05
CA LEU A 604 -22.90 10.01 8.62
C LEU A 604 -22.88 11.33 7.85
N SER A 605 -21.83 11.59 7.08
CA SER A 605 -21.76 12.80 6.26
C SER A 605 -20.78 12.62 5.13
N TRP A 606 -21.26 12.75 3.90
CA TRP A 606 -20.44 12.63 2.71
C TRP A 606 -20.63 13.84 1.79
N TRP A 607 -19.51 14.43 1.40
CA TRP A 607 -19.50 15.75 0.74
C TRP A 607 -20.17 15.72 -0.65
N ALA A 608 -20.02 14.62 -1.39
CA ALA A 608 -20.49 14.51 -2.78
C ALA A 608 -22.01 14.35 -2.90
N ASN A 609 -22.70 13.98 -1.82
CA ASN A 609 -24.16 13.81 -1.81
C ASN A 609 -24.81 14.45 -0.58
N SER A 610 -24.27 15.58 -0.11
CA SER A 610 -24.71 16.24 1.14
C SER A 610 -26.17 16.72 1.11
N SER A 611 -26.74 16.97 -0.07
CA SER A 611 -28.15 17.36 -0.23
C SER A 611 -29.10 16.23 0.21
N THR A 612 -28.79 15.00 -0.21
CA THR A 612 -29.57 13.79 0.04
C THR A 612 -29.24 13.18 1.40
N VAL A 613 -27.96 12.96 1.68
CA VAL A 613 -27.47 12.27 2.88
C VAL A 613 -27.52 13.21 4.09
N GLY A 614 -27.18 14.49 3.91
CA GLY A 614 -27.08 15.46 5.01
C GLY A 614 -25.81 15.28 5.85
N THR A 615 -25.86 15.81 7.08
CA THR A 615 -24.75 15.75 8.02
C THR A 615 -25.24 15.23 9.36
N GLY A 616 -24.68 14.08 9.75
CA GLY A 616 -24.81 13.49 11.07
C GLY A 616 -23.59 13.78 11.95
N ILE A 617 -23.71 13.45 13.24
CA ILE A 617 -22.64 13.60 14.23
C ILE A 617 -22.54 12.30 15.02
N PHE A 618 -21.32 11.83 15.26
CA PHE A 618 -21.06 10.75 16.20
C PHE A 618 -19.96 11.14 17.18
N ARG A 619 -20.27 11.06 18.48
CA ARG A 619 -19.32 11.40 19.55
C ARG A 619 -19.62 10.66 20.84
N LEU A 620 -18.59 10.55 21.67
CA LEU A 620 -18.65 10.04 23.03
C LEU A 620 -18.51 11.21 24.00
N THR A 621 -19.34 11.26 25.04
CA THR A 621 -19.36 12.38 26.01
C THR A 621 -19.43 11.89 27.46
N ARG A 622 -18.93 12.69 28.40
CA ARG A 622 -19.11 12.48 29.85
C ARG A 622 -20.46 13.03 30.30
N LEU A 623 -21.04 12.43 31.34
CA LEU A 623 -22.32 12.86 31.90
C LEU A 623 -22.21 14.17 32.68
N SER A 624 -21.23 14.26 33.59
CA SER A 624 -21.08 15.40 34.50
C SER A 624 -19.62 15.66 34.90
N PRO A 625 -19.12 16.91 34.77
CA PRO A 625 -19.69 17.92 33.87
C PRO A 625 -19.69 17.39 32.44
N TYR A 626 -20.67 17.81 31.63
CA TYR A 626 -20.74 17.41 30.24
C TYR A 626 -19.46 17.80 29.49
N GLY A 627 -18.89 16.85 28.74
CA GLY A 627 -17.67 17.10 27.97
C GLY A 627 -17.44 16.04 26.92
N ILE A 628 -16.89 16.44 25.76
CA ILE A 628 -16.61 15.52 24.66
C ILE A 628 -15.37 14.68 25.01
N LEU A 629 -15.54 13.36 25.09
CA LEU A 629 -14.46 12.39 25.23
C LEU A 629 -13.77 12.17 23.88
N ARG A 630 -14.59 12.01 22.83
CA ARG A 630 -14.12 11.77 21.48
C ARG A 630 -15.17 12.16 20.45
N SER A 631 -14.75 12.84 19.38
CA SER A 631 -15.55 13.04 18.17
C SER A 631 -14.94 12.25 17.01
N PHE A 632 -15.80 11.85 16.08
CA PHE A 632 -15.40 11.10 14.89
C PHE A 632 -15.80 11.86 13.61
N ASN A 633 -15.05 11.62 12.54
CA ASN A 633 -15.42 12.12 11.23
C ASN A 633 -16.66 11.35 10.73
N GLY A 634 -17.62 12.05 10.13
CA GLY A 634 -18.82 11.46 9.54
C GLY A 634 -18.56 10.78 8.19
N ASP A 635 -17.51 11.15 7.47
CA ASP A 635 -17.08 10.52 6.21
C ASP A 635 -16.20 9.30 6.53
N PHE A 636 -16.84 8.20 6.94
CA PHE A 636 -16.16 6.95 7.30
C PHE A 636 -16.47 5.79 6.34
N GLY A 637 -17.28 6.02 5.30
CA GLY A 637 -17.75 4.98 4.40
C GLY A 637 -18.66 3.97 5.11
N SER A 638 -18.44 2.68 4.86
CA SER A 638 -19.27 1.57 5.36
C SER A 638 -19.28 1.40 6.88
N SER A 639 -18.16 1.68 7.56
CA SER A 639 -18.10 1.55 9.02
C SER A 639 -16.99 2.32 9.69
N LEU A 640 -17.31 2.84 10.87
CA LEU A 640 -16.36 3.39 11.83
C LEU A 640 -16.15 2.36 12.95
N ARG A 641 -14.90 1.92 13.14
CA ARG A 641 -14.49 1.04 14.24
C ARG A 641 -13.68 1.82 15.26
N PHE A 642 -13.99 1.59 16.53
CA PHE A 642 -13.28 2.21 17.63
C PHE A 642 -13.17 1.24 18.79
N ASN A 643 -11.94 0.80 19.07
CA ASN A 643 -11.66 0.00 20.26
C ASN A 643 -11.30 0.92 21.42
N PHE A 644 -11.70 0.56 22.63
CA PHE A 644 -11.35 1.28 23.85
C PHE A 644 -11.32 0.34 25.06
N MET A 645 -10.64 0.78 26.11
CA MET A 645 -10.68 0.16 27.43
C MET A 645 -11.67 0.95 28.30
N ALA A 646 -12.63 0.28 28.93
CA ALA A 646 -13.50 0.91 29.93
C ALA A 646 -12.94 0.68 31.32
N GLY A 647 -12.93 1.76 32.12
CA GLY A 647 -12.29 1.78 33.42
C GLY A 647 -10.77 1.99 33.29
N SER A 648 -10.21 2.83 34.17
CA SER A 648 -8.77 3.03 34.21
C SER A 648 -8.09 1.76 34.72
N PRO A 649 -7.03 1.25 34.07
CA PRO A 649 -5.99 0.54 34.79
C PRO A 649 -5.22 1.62 35.58
N LEU A 650 -5.45 1.64 36.89
CA LEU A 650 -4.70 2.41 37.89
C LEU A 650 -4.92 3.93 37.84
N ALA A 651 -6.03 4.39 38.41
CA ALA A 651 -6.04 5.70 39.05
C ALA A 651 -5.02 5.67 40.21
N VAL A 652 -4.28 6.76 40.43
CA VAL A 652 -3.33 6.91 41.55
C VAL A 652 -3.97 6.53 42.89
N ASP A 653 -5.27 6.79 43.03
CA ASP A 653 -6.10 6.42 44.18
C ASP A 653 -6.21 4.89 44.43
N GLU A 654 -6.16 4.05 43.39
CA GLU A 654 -6.26 2.59 43.53
C GLU A 654 -4.94 1.98 44.01
N LYS A 655 -3.78 2.55 43.65
CA LYS A 655 -2.50 2.10 44.19
C LYS A 655 -2.39 2.39 45.69
N GLU A 656 -2.86 3.56 46.13
CA GLU A 656 -2.92 3.91 47.55
C GLU A 656 -3.92 3.00 48.28
N PHE A 657 -5.14 2.84 47.75
CA PHE A 657 -6.15 1.97 48.36
C PHE A 657 -5.73 0.48 48.38
N ALA A 658 -5.05 0.01 47.34
CA ALA A 658 -4.53 -1.36 47.28
C ALA A 658 -3.35 -1.60 48.25
N GLN A 659 -2.54 -0.57 48.53
CA GLN A 659 -1.48 -0.61 49.54
C GLN A 659 -2.04 -0.59 50.97
N GLN A 660 -3.19 0.05 51.15
CA GLN A 660 -3.95 0.05 52.42
C GLN A 660 -4.58 -1.30 52.73
N ILE A 661 -4.73 -2.21 51.77
CA ILE A 661 -5.38 -3.50 52.02
C ILE A 661 -4.36 -4.63 51.99
N SER A 662 -4.35 -5.51 52.98
CA SER A 662 -3.51 -6.70 53.03
C SER A 662 -4.37 -7.96 53.11
N ILE A 663 -4.04 -8.98 52.31
CA ILE A 663 -4.68 -10.29 52.39
C ILE A 663 -3.64 -11.36 52.75
N TYR A 664 -3.94 -12.18 53.75
CA TYR A 664 -3.00 -13.18 54.25
C TYR A 664 -3.69 -14.31 55.03
N PRO A 665 -3.07 -15.49 55.15
CA PRO A 665 -1.91 -15.92 54.37
C PRO A 665 -2.28 -16.14 52.90
N ASN A 666 -1.32 -15.91 51.99
CA ASN A 666 -1.48 -16.12 50.55
C ASN A 666 -0.18 -16.73 49.98
N PRO A 667 -0.10 -18.05 49.76
CA PRO A 667 -1.22 -19.02 49.80
C PRO A 667 -1.80 -19.26 51.21
N GLY A 668 -3.08 -19.63 51.29
CA GLY A 668 -3.77 -19.94 52.55
C GLY A 668 -4.59 -21.24 52.49
N SER A 669 -5.07 -21.73 53.63
CA SER A 669 -5.72 -23.05 53.72
C SER A 669 -7.18 -22.97 54.21
N THR A 670 -7.39 -22.71 55.51
CA THR A 670 -8.71 -22.77 56.15
C THR A 670 -9.39 -21.41 56.29
N GLN A 671 -8.62 -20.32 56.22
CA GLN A 671 -9.11 -18.96 56.39
C GLN A 671 -8.34 -17.96 55.53
N LEU A 672 -9.01 -16.86 55.20
CA LEU A 672 -8.47 -15.69 54.52
C LEU A 672 -8.69 -14.47 55.42
N ASN A 673 -7.60 -13.84 55.87
CA ASN A 673 -7.65 -12.57 56.59
C ASN A 673 -7.57 -11.43 55.58
N VAL A 674 -8.42 -10.43 55.76
CA VAL A 674 -8.38 -9.16 55.02
C VAL A 674 -8.23 -8.03 56.04
N SER A 675 -7.11 -7.31 55.96
CA SER A 675 -6.76 -6.20 56.85
C SER A 675 -6.74 -4.89 56.07
N PHE A 676 -7.23 -3.83 56.69
CA PHE A 676 -7.41 -2.50 56.13
C PHE A 676 -6.59 -1.49 56.96
N ASN A 677 -5.39 -1.19 56.49
CA ASN A 677 -4.50 -0.17 57.02
C ASN A 677 -4.93 1.20 56.47
N ASP A 678 -5.57 2.06 57.28
CA ASP A 678 -5.96 3.43 56.90
C ASP A 678 -7.07 3.58 55.82
N ALA A 679 -7.89 2.55 55.60
CA ALA A 679 -8.95 2.57 54.57
C ALA A 679 -10.24 3.33 54.94
N GLY A 680 -10.22 4.21 55.95
CA GLY A 680 -11.40 4.94 56.44
C GLY A 680 -12.36 4.12 57.34
N SER A 681 -13.32 4.81 57.95
CA SER A 681 -14.36 4.23 58.83
C SER A 681 -15.65 3.83 58.09
N GLY A 682 -15.64 3.88 56.76
CA GLY A 682 -16.77 3.55 55.90
C GLY A 682 -17.09 2.05 55.84
N GLU A 683 -18.20 1.74 55.17
CA GLU A 683 -18.63 0.37 54.91
C GLU A 683 -17.66 -0.31 53.92
N LYS A 684 -17.14 -1.48 54.28
CA LYS A 684 -16.26 -2.30 53.45
C LYS A 684 -16.99 -3.56 53.02
N ARG A 685 -17.11 -3.78 51.71
CA ARG A 685 -17.69 -4.99 51.12
C ARG A 685 -16.58 -5.87 50.55
N ILE A 686 -16.50 -7.11 51.03
CA ILE A 686 -15.53 -8.11 50.59
C ILE A 686 -16.30 -9.23 49.90
N THR A 687 -15.90 -9.57 48.68
CA THR A 687 -16.51 -10.64 47.88
C THR A 687 -15.44 -11.55 47.28
N LEU A 688 -15.63 -12.85 47.39
CA LEU A 688 -14.70 -13.87 46.90
C LEU A 688 -15.33 -14.60 45.72
N PHE A 689 -14.62 -14.62 44.59
CA PHE A 689 -15.06 -15.26 43.35
C PHE A 689 -14.14 -16.41 42.95
N ASN A 690 -14.68 -17.47 42.34
CA ASN A 690 -13.87 -18.42 41.57
C ASN A 690 -13.42 -17.81 40.23
N LEU A 691 -12.57 -18.52 39.49
CA LEU A 691 -12.08 -18.07 38.17
C LEU A 691 -13.16 -17.97 37.09
N GLN A 692 -14.33 -18.59 37.32
CA GLN A 692 -15.51 -18.51 36.46
C GLN A 692 -16.44 -17.32 36.83
N GLY A 693 -16.05 -16.50 37.82
CA GLY A 693 -16.83 -15.33 38.25
C GLY A 693 -18.04 -15.64 39.14
N GLN A 694 -18.17 -16.88 39.61
CA GLN A 694 -19.20 -17.25 40.58
C GLN A 694 -18.83 -16.69 41.96
N LEU A 695 -19.76 -15.95 42.57
CA LEU A 695 -19.63 -15.49 43.95
C LEU A 695 -19.70 -16.69 44.90
N LEU A 696 -18.67 -16.85 45.74
CA LEU A 696 -18.57 -17.91 46.72
C LEU A 696 -18.82 -17.42 48.13
N ILE A 697 -18.25 -16.27 48.48
CA ILE A 697 -18.39 -15.64 49.79
C ILE A 697 -18.63 -14.15 49.58
N GLY A 698 -19.60 -13.57 50.26
CA GLY A 698 -19.81 -12.12 50.33
C GLY A 698 -19.98 -11.71 51.78
N HIS A 699 -19.29 -10.65 52.19
CA HIS A 699 -19.38 -10.12 53.54
C HIS A 699 -19.25 -8.59 53.53
N THR A 700 -19.97 -7.94 54.44
CA THR A 700 -19.86 -6.50 54.69
C THR A 700 -19.37 -6.26 56.11
N THR A 701 -18.47 -5.31 56.32
CA THR A 701 -17.92 -4.98 57.64
C THR A 701 -17.60 -3.49 57.74
N PHE A 702 -17.62 -2.96 58.96
CA PHE A 702 -17.08 -1.62 59.27
C PHE A 702 -15.70 -1.72 59.93
N ASN A 703 -15.29 -2.91 60.37
CA ASN A 703 -14.02 -3.15 61.06
C ASN A 703 -12.83 -3.06 60.10
N ASN A 704 -11.64 -2.83 60.66
CA ASN A 704 -10.38 -2.80 59.88
C ASN A 704 -9.78 -4.19 59.65
N GLU A 705 -10.36 -5.24 60.24
CA GLU A 705 -9.96 -6.62 59.99
C GLU A 705 -11.19 -7.52 59.88
N ILE A 706 -11.09 -8.51 59.01
CA ILE A 706 -12.09 -9.57 58.86
C ILE A 706 -11.40 -10.89 58.52
N ILE A 707 -11.96 -11.96 59.08
CA ILE A 707 -11.54 -13.34 58.81
C ILE A 707 -12.67 -14.02 58.04
N LEU A 708 -12.39 -14.42 56.80
CA LEU A 708 -13.30 -15.22 55.99
C LEU A 708 -12.94 -16.70 56.16
N GLN A 709 -13.90 -17.50 56.62
CA GLN A 709 -13.73 -18.95 56.71
C GLN A 709 -13.83 -19.56 55.31
N THR A 710 -12.73 -20.11 54.82
CA THR A 710 -12.59 -20.61 53.45
C THR A 710 -12.39 -22.13 53.40
N GLY A 711 -12.45 -22.82 54.54
CA GLY A 711 -12.21 -24.28 54.66
C GLY A 711 -13.01 -25.15 53.67
N ALA A 712 -14.26 -24.80 53.37
CA ALA A 712 -15.13 -25.54 52.47
C ALA A 712 -14.83 -25.34 50.96
N LEU A 713 -13.94 -24.41 50.61
CA LEU A 713 -13.57 -24.13 49.22
C LEU A 713 -12.51 -25.13 48.72
N PRO A 714 -12.55 -25.59 47.46
CA PRO A 714 -11.49 -26.45 46.91
C PRO A 714 -10.14 -25.70 46.73
N PRO A 715 -9.00 -26.40 46.64
CA PRO A 715 -7.73 -25.80 46.23
C PRO A 715 -7.87 -25.14 44.86
N SER A 716 -7.63 -23.82 44.77
CA SER A 716 -7.78 -23.03 43.56
C SER A 716 -7.22 -21.62 43.75
N VAL A 717 -7.10 -20.89 42.64
CA VAL A 717 -7.00 -19.43 42.67
C VAL A 717 -8.39 -18.81 42.82
N TYR A 718 -8.50 -17.83 43.71
CA TYR A 718 -9.69 -17.03 43.96
C TYR A 718 -9.39 -15.54 43.75
N ILE A 719 -10.42 -14.79 43.37
CA ILE A 719 -10.37 -13.33 43.27
C ILE A 719 -11.13 -12.72 44.44
N VAL A 720 -10.42 -11.97 45.29
CA VAL A 720 -10.96 -11.18 46.39
C VAL A 720 -11.22 -9.78 45.86
N VAL A 721 -12.47 -9.36 45.86
CA VAL A 721 -12.90 -8.01 45.46
C VAL A 721 -13.31 -7.26 46.72
N ILE A 722 -12.66 -6.15 46.98
CA ILE A 722 -12.90 -5.29 48.14
C ILE A 722 -13.36 -3.92 47.66
N GLU A 723 -14.47 -3.43 48.22
CA GLU A 723 -15.04 -2.12 47.92
C GLU A 723 -15.23 -1.33 49.22
N SER A 724 -14.83 -0.05 49.24
CA SER A 724 -15.02 0.87 50.37
C SER A 724 -15.06 2.30 49.87
N ASP A 725 -16.00 3.11 50.34
CA ASP A 725 -16.11 4.55 50.02
C ASP A 725 -16.03 4.87 48.51
N GLY A 726 -16.69 4.04 47.68
CA GLY A 726 -16.69 4.17 46.22
C GLY A 726 -15.39 3.74 45.52
N LYS A 727 -14.36 3.33 46.27
CA LYS A 727 -13.12 2.72 45.76
C LYS A 727 -13.26 1.20 45.72
N LYS A 728 -12.57 0.57 44.77
CA LYS A 728 -12.60 -0.88 44.53
C LYS A 728 -11.19 -1.38 44.25
N VAL A 729 -10.82 -2.52 44.84
CA VAL A 729 -9.57 -3.23 44.54
C VAL A 729 -9.84 -4.72 44.38
N MET A 730 -9.06 -5.37 43.52
CA MET A 730 -9.06 -6.82 43.35
C MET A 730 -7.71 -7.40 43.76
N LYS A 731 -7.72 -8.44 44.60
CA LYS A 731 -6.53 -9.18 45.00
C LYS A 731 -6.69 -10.67 44.71
N LYS A 732 -5.62 -11.28 44.22
CA LYS A 732 -5.55 -12.74 44.00
C LYS A 732 -5.25 -13.44 45.32
N TRP A 733 -6.05 -14.43 45.71
CA TRP A 733 -5.77 -15.32 46.83
C TRP A 733 -5.65 -16.77 46.34
N VAL A 734 -4.60 -17.47 46.74
CA VAL A 734 -4.36 -18.87 46.38
C VAL A 734 -4.74 -19.72 47.58
N LYS A 735 -5.65 -20.68 47.37
CA LYS A 735 -5.95 -21.72 48.34
C LYS A 735 -5.17 -23.00 48.02
N GLU A 736 -4.43 -23.50 49.01
CA GLU A 736 -3.74 -24.81 48.96
C GLU A 736 -4.65 -25.99 49.27
#